data_AF-A0A7Y2CT84-F1
#
_entry.id   AF-A0A7Y2CT84-F1
#
_cell.length_a   1.000
_cell.length_b   1.000
_cell.length_c   1.000
_cell.angle_alpha   90.00
_cell.angle_beta   90.00
_cell.angle_gamma   90.00
#
_symmetry.space_group_name_H-M   'P 1'
#
loop_
_entity.id
_entity.type
_entity.pdbx_description
1 polymer ?
#
loop_
_entity_poly.entity_id
_entity_poly.type
_entity_poly.pdbx_seq_one_letter_code
_entity_poly.pdbx_strand_id
1 'polypeptide(L)'
;LFPLTRFWKNAYLPLPLIGTLGVLYVRYLGVSEQDLAHVRYRRMSTALKGIFSDHERLVYAAGHEHSLQYFQSGKDLHPNHFVVSGAGSKSSHVAGGGDAIFTATGPGYSTIHYYGDGSTWLSFWRVAADGNDPIHVFRTRLYAAEQNYQPPAEAGPAVPLDYPDYTDSVAVMAANPSYRAGRLRSFFMGSHNRDLWVEPVEAPYLDMGREAGGLIPLKRGGGMQTTSLRLQGRDGKQYVLRSLDKNPERSLPPAVRGTFVTDIAKDQITSINPYGAYVIPTLASAAGIYHTQPRLVYVPRDPRLGPYLDTFADQLMMLEDRPNDDMSDEERYGRSKNVVSAGKMYEAINGDNDNSVDANAFVRVRLLDMLLSDWDRHRDQWRWASFKKKNEKGRLYRPIPRDRDWAFNRMNGLFPPLIRFFDPKFQDFRYSYGYIKGLTFNGLEQDRRLTSSLVLSDWLREAQTVHEALTDSVIDAAVRHLPESIYRISGAEMANKLKARRELLSDVAEEYYSVLARVVDVVGSDKHELFEVRSAGPGRTEIVVYKTSKAGEIRKEIFRREFDSDETDEIRLYGLDGNDTFIVESVGGGLTTRCIGGPGADTFMTIDGARGVRVHDTHEGNIFSTGRGTRVQRTDDPWVNTYEPRAYRHNVTLPQLFFGGNADDGVFLGGGVKLVKHGFKKAPYDRVNRILGNFAGRTAAYNVVYHGHFVQAVRALDVYLDAEIRSPNSIRNFYGLGNETENTEGDREFYQARLTQLSASGMLGFSSETGIELRVGPTLRITDVRRDADRFGVSPQPGLSSTTFEDQWFAGIRTVASLQNMDRPQNPRRGFQLMSAAEINIGVRNSSNNYGKILSDLVVTSSPWMSPQITIATRLGVEHNIGSFPFYDASTLGGNHNLRGYRSSRFAGRTALYQNVELRARMFRFSTYLAVGEAGVLAFLDNGRVWTDGESSNRWHQGYGGGLWATLFESATIGTWVGASSDDVTFTLKLGLQY
;
A
#
# COMPACT_ATOMS: atom_id res chain seq x y z
N LEU A 1 -9.69 -12.30 39.32
CA LEU A 1 -9.43 -12.46 40.77
C LEU A 1 -8.12 -13.22 41.04
N PHE A 2 -7.92 -14.42 40.48
CA PHE A 2 -6.74 -15.27 40.76
C PHE A 2 -5.82 -15.42 39.53
N PRO A 3 -4.98 -14.43 39.17
CA PRO A 3 -4.18 -14.49 37.94
C PRO A 3 -3.13 -15.61 37.94
N LEU A 4 -2.64 -16.04 39.11
CA LEU A 4 -1.59 -17.05 39.23
C LEU A 4 -2.06 -18.46 38.85
N THR A 5 -3.37 -18.73 38.83
CA THR A 5 -3.92 -20.04 38.43
C THR A 5 -3.66 -20.39 36.97
N ARG A 6 -3.31 -19.40 36.14
CA ARG A 6 -2.88 -19.60 34.75
C ARG A 6 -1.53 -20.30 34.62
N PHE A 7 -0.64 -20.10 35.59
CA PHE A 7 0.70 -20.69 35.60
C PHE A 7 0.76 -21.90 36.54
N TRP A 8 0.06 -21.82 37.68
CA TRP A 8 0.06 -22.82 38.74
C TRP A 8 -1.39 -23.10 39.13
N LYS A 9 -1.98 -24.22 38.69
CA LYS A 9 -3.42 -24.52 38.81
C LYS A 9 -4.01 -24.32 40.23
N ASN A 10 -3.20 -24.44 41.28
CA ASN A 10 -3.62 -24.35 42.67
C ASN A 10 -3.30 -23.00 43.34
N ALA A 11 -2.75 -22.01 42.62
CA ALA A 11 -2.35 -20.72 43.17
C ALA A 11 -3.54 -19.72 43.23
N TYR A 12 -4.48 -19.96 44.14
CA TYR A 12 -5.67 -19.12 44.36
C TYR A 12 -5.36 -17.88 45.23
N LEU A 13 -4.38 -17.07 44.83
CA LEU A 13 -4.09 -15.79 45.49
C LEU A 13 -4.88 -14.65 44.83
N PRO A 14 -5.81 -13.97 45.54
CA PRO A 14 -6.60 -12.90 44.95
C PRO A 14 -5.73 -11.65 44.75
N LEU A 15 -5.47 -11.32 43.49
CA LEU A 15 -4.73 -10.12 43.08
C LEU A 15 -5.62 -9.32 42.12
N PRO A 16 -6.63 -8.57 42.62
CA PRO A 16 -7.65 -7.95 41.77
C PRO A 16 -7.08 -6.88 40.83
N LEU A 17 -6.14 -6.04 41.30
CA LEU A 17 -5.48 -5.03 40.46
C LEU A 17 -4.60 -5.67 39.38
N ILE A 18 -3.68 -6.56 39.78
CA ILE A 18 -2.76 -7.25 38.87
C ILE A 18 -3.53 -8.14 37.88
N GLY A 19 -4.55 -8.85 38.35
CA GLY A 19 -5.42 -9.67 37.51
C GLY A 19 -6.21 -8.83 36.51
N THR A 20 -6.68 -7.65 36.90
CA THR A 20 -7.36 -6.72 35.98
C THR A 20 -6.38 -6.18 34.95
N LEU A 21 -5.19 -5.75 35.37
CA LEU A 21 -4.12 -5.30 34.47
C LEU A 21 -3.70 -6.40 33.48
N GLY A 22 -3.56 -7.65 33.93
CA GLY A 22 -3.24 -8.78 33.06
C GLY A 22 -4.34 -9.09 32.03
N VAL A 23 -5.62 -8.97 32.41
CA VAL A 23 -6.74 -9.11 31.47
C VAL A 23 -6.78 -7.97 30.47
N LEU A 24 -6.58 -6.72 30.92
CA LEU A 24 -6.50 -5.56 30.04
C LEU A 24 -5.30 -5.68 29.09
N TYR A 25 -4.15 -6.14 29.57
CA TYR A 25 -2.96 -6.39 28.76
C TYR A 25 -3.24 -7.40 27.63
N VAL A 26 -3.79 -8.58 27.94
CA VAL A 26 -4.16 -9.56 26.90
C VAL A 26 -5.21 -8.99 25.94
N ARG A 27 -6.23 -8.29 26.46
CA ARG A 27 -7.35 -7.78 25.65
C ARG A 27 -6.96 -6.64 24.71
N TYR A 28 -6.00 -5.81 25.09
CA TYR A 28 -5.63 -4.60 24.33
C TYR A 28 -4.25 -4.67 23.67
N LEU A 29 -3.31 -5.48 24.16
CA LEU A 29 -1.97 -5.63 23.58
C LEU A 29 -1.76 -6.98 22.90
N GLY A 30 -2.32 -8.06 23.47
CA GLY A 30 -1.98 -9.43 23.09
C GLY A 30 -0.60 -9.81 23.63
N VAL A 31 -0.53 -10.92 24.37
CA VAL A 31 0.73 -11.47 24.91
C VAL A 31 1.41 -12.35 23.84
N SER A 32 0.61 -13.14 23.13
CA SER A 32 1.06 -14.02 22.05
C SER A 32 0.84 -13.36 20.70
N GLU A 33 1.70 -13.65 19.73
CA GLU A 33 1.46 -13.25 18.34
C GLU A 33 0.18 -13.85 17.75
N GLN A 34 -0.36 -14.88 18.39
CA GLN A 34 -1.62 -15.52 18.04
C GLN A 34 -2.84 -14.80 18.64
N ASP A 35 -2.67 -13.88 19.59
CA ASP A 35 -3.81 -13.19 20.20
C ASP A 35 -4.44 -12.22 19.19
N LEU A 36 -5.78 -12.17 19.13
CA LEU A 36 -6.53 -11.25 18.25
C LEU A 36 -6.16 -9.76 18.47
N ALA A 37 -5.75 -9.41 19.69
CA ALA A 37 -5.30 -8.07 20.05
C ALA A 37 -3.85 -7.78 19.60
N HIS A 38 -3.06 -8.78 19.25
CA HIS A 38 -1.69 -8.58 18.80
C HIS A 38 -1.65 -7.82 17.46
N VAL A 39 -0.73 -6.88 17.34
CA VAL A 39 -0.66 -5.97 16.17
C VAL A 39 -0.47 -6.75 14.87
N ARG A 40 0.43 -7.74 14.85
CA ARG A 40 0.69 -8.58 13.66
C ARG A 40 -0.55 -9.38 13.23
N TYR A 41 -1.20 -10.07 14.18
CA TYR A 41 -2.40 -10.87 13.88
C TYR A 41 -3.55 -10.01 13.39
N ARG A 42 -3.75 -8.83 13.99
CA ARG A 42 -4.79 -7.89 13.57
C ARG A 42 -4.56 -7.39 12.15
N ARG A 43 -3.31 -7.08 11.77
CA ARG A 43 -2.95 -6.69 10.39
C ARG A 43 -3.27 -7.81 9.41
N MET A 44 -2.84 -9.04 9.70
CA MET A 44 -3.12 -10.22 8.86
C MET A 44 -4.63 -10.46 8.72
N SER A 45 -5.36 -10.53 9.83
CA SER A 45 -6.80 -10.80 9.83
C SER A 45 -7.61 -9.70 9.14
N THR A 46 -7.21 -8.42 9.29
CA THR A 46 -7.84 -7.30 8.57
C THR A 46 -7.60 -7.39 7.07
N ALA A 47 -6.36 -7.71 6.65
CA ALA A 47 -6.03 -7.90 5.23
C ALA A 47 -6.84 -9.06 4.61
N LEU A 48 -6.92 -10.21 5.30
CA LEU A 48 -7.74 -11.34 4.86
C LEU A 48 -9.23 -10.98 4.77
N LYS A 49 -9.79 -10.32 5.79
CA LYS A 49 -11.20 -9.87 5.77
C LYS A 49 -11.49 -8.89 4.64
N GLY A 50 -10.54 -8.01 4.31
CA GLY A 50 -10.63 -7.13 3.15
C GLY A 50 -10.73 -7.93 1.85
N ILE A 51 -9.84 -8.91 1.63
CA ILE A 51 -9.92 -9.83 0.47
C ILE A 51 -11.26 -10.56 0.44
N PHE A 52 -11.70 -11.09 1.58
CA PHE A 52 -12.95 -11.84 1.67
C PHE A 52 -14.17 -11.00 1.31
N SER A 53 -14.16 -9.70 1.63
CA SER A 53 -15.27 -8.80 1.28
C SER A 53 -15.49 -8.61 -0.22
N ASP A 54 -14.51 -8.96 -1.06
CA ASP A 54 -14.61 -8.89 -2.52
C ASP A 54 -15.23 -10.13 -3.17
N HIS A 55 -15.48 -11.17 -2.37
CA HIS A 55 -16.10 -12.42 -2.81
C HIS A 55 -17.52 -12.51 -2.25
N GLU A 56 -18.47 -12.78 -3.12
CA GLU A 56 -19.83 -13.14 -2.75
C GLU A 56 -19.90 -14.62 -2.41
N ARG A 57 -20.80 -14.98 -1.48
CA ARG A 57 -21.05 -16.36 -1.06
C ARG A 57 -19.80 -17.09 -0.55
N LEU A 58 -18.95 -16.40 0.20
CA LEU A 58 -17.77 -16.99 0.82
C LEU A 58 -18.11 -17.64 2.16
N VAL A 59 -17.60 -18.86 2.39
CA VAL A 59 -17.52 -19.47 3.72
C VAL A 59 -16.06 -19.60 4.14
N TYR A 60 -15.68 -18.93 5.23
CA TYR A 60 -14.36 -19.04 5.85
C TYR A 60 -14.43 -19.90 7.10
N ALA A 61 -13.73 -21.04 7.10
CA ALA A 61 -13.64 -21.95 8.24
C ALA A 61 -12.27 -21.83 8.92
N ALA A 62 -12.24 -21.73 10.26
CA ALA A 62 -11.04 -21.60 11.06
C ALA A 62 -11.07 -22.45 12.33
N GLY A 63 -9.89 -22.84 12.83
CA GLY A 63 -9.71 -23.54 14.10
C GLY A 63 -8.97 -22.73 15.17
N HIS A 64 -8.92 -21.40 15.00
CA HIS A 64 -8.04 -20.53 15.80
C HIS A 64 -8.42 -20.47 17.28
N GLU A 65 -9.71 -20.30 17.59
CA GLU A 65 -10.21 -20.38 18.96
C GLU A 65 -10.65 -21.80 19.29
N HIS A 66 -10.37 -22.25 20.52
CA HIS A 66 -10.77 -23.58 21.02
C HIS A 66 -12.27 -23.64 21.40
N SER A 67 -13.15 -23.16 20.53
CA SER A 67 -14.60 -23.11 20.73
C SER A 67 -15.35 -23.25 19.40
N LEU A 68 -16.69 -23.29 19.46
CA LEU A 68 -17.56 -23.32 18.30
C LEU A 68 -18.24 -21.97 18.15
N GLN A 69 -18.08 -21.32 16.99
CA GLN A 69 -18.64 -19.99 16.76
C GLN A 69 -19.09 -19.80 15.32
N TYR A 70 -20.12 -18.98 15.12
CA TYR A 70 -20.60 -18.58 13.80
C TYR A 70 -20.85 -17.08 13.75
N PHE A 71 -20.33 -16.45 12.71
CA PHE A 71 -20.52 -15.04 12.42
C PHE A 71 -20.98 -14.85 10.97
N GLN A 72 -21.67 -13.75 10.73
CA GLN A 72 -22.11 -13.33 9.42
C GLN A 72 -21.70 -11.88 9.21
N SER A 73 -21.14 -11.56 8.04
CA SER A 73 -20.71 -10.20 7.70
C SER A 73 -20.78 -10.01 6.18
N GLY A 74 -21.21 -8.83 5.72
CA GLY A 74 -21.34 -8.53 4.29
C GLY A 74 -22.64 -7.79 3.97
N LYS A 75 -22.97 -7.68 2.68
CA LYS A 75 -24.24 -7.09 2.23
C LYS A 75 -25.39 -8.07 2.51
N ASP A 76 -26.56 -7.55 2.87
CA ASP A 76 -27.72 -8.36 3.31
C ASP A 76 -28.15 -9.44 2.30
N LEU A 77 -27.91 -9.22 1.00
CA LEU A 77 -28.27 -10.16 -0.06
C LEU A 77 -27.26 -11.30 -0.26
N HIS A 78 -25.96 -11.06 0.01
CA HIS A 78 -24.86 -12.02 -0.19
C HIS A 78 -23.88 -11.95 0.98
N PRO A 79 -24.29 -12.42 2.16
CA PRO A 79 -23.43 -12.40 3.34
C PRO A 79 -22.29 -13.40 3.21
N ASN A 80 -21.14 -13.05 3.78
CA ASN A 80 -20.04 -13.97 4.00
C ASN A 80 -20.16 -14.60 5.38
N HIS A 81 -19.82 -15.88 5.46
CA HIS A 81 -20.04 -16.71 6.63
C HIS A 81 -18.70 -17.11 7.24
N PHE A 82 -18.51 -16.86 8.53
CA PHE A 82 -17.29 -17.20 9.25
C PHE A 82 -17.60 -18.26 10.30
N VAL A 83 -16.94 -19.40 10.19
CA VAL A 83 -17.18 -20.59 11.02
C VAL A 83 -15.91 -20.88 11.81
N VAL A 84 -16.01 -20.88 13.13
CA VAL A 84 -14.94 -21.30 14.01
C VAL A 84 -15.28 -22.68 14.57
N SER A 85 -14.41 -23.65 14.31
CA SER A 85 -14.58 -25.06 14.67
C SER A 85 -13.31 -25.61 15.33
N GLY A 86 -12.69 -24.85 16.22
CA GLY A 86 -11.41 -25.22 16.86
C GLY A 86 -11.54 -26.05 18.14
N ALA A 87 -12.76 -26.43 18.53
CA ALA A 87 -13.04 -27.22 19.74
C ALA A 87 -12.72 -28.73 19.62
N GLY A 88 -12.03 -29.16 18.56
CA GLY A 88 -11.78 -30.59 18.30
C GLY A 88 -10.78 -31.25 19.27
N SER A 89 -9.88 -30.48 19.90
CA SER A 89 -8.84 -31.02 20.81
C SER A 89 -8.78 -30.34 22.17
N LYS A 90 -9.20 -29.08 22.26
CA LYS A 90 -9.21 -28.25 23.47
C LYS A 90 -10.53 -27.49 23.56
N SER A 91 -10.89 -27.01 24.75
CA SER A 91 -12.07 -26.17 24.95
C SER A 91 -11.72 -24.94 25.76
N SER A 92 -12.01 -23.75 25.22
CA SER A 92 -11.96 -22.47 25.91
C SER A 92 -13.37 -21.95 26.13
N HIS A 93 -13.56 -21.21 27.23
CA HIS A 93 -14.81 -20.51 27.47
C HIS A 93 -15.03 -19.43 26.40
N VAL A 94 -16.24 -19.40 25.84
CA VAL A 94 -16.71 -18.33 24.96
C VAL A 94 -18.00 -17.74 25.52
N ALA A 95 -18.07 -16.40 25.58
CA ALA A 95 -19.27 -15.68 25.97
C ALA A 95 -20.08 -15.31 24.71
N GLY A 96 -21.41 -15.33 24.82
CA GLY A 96 -22.28 -14.80 23.78
C GLY A 96 -22.18 -13.27 23.69
N GLY A 97 -22.31 -12.72 22.47
CA GLY A 97 -22.28 -11.29 22.20
C GLY A 97 -21.32 -10.91 21.07
N GLY A 98 -21.27 -9.61 20.76
CA GLY A 98 -20.53 -9.10 19.60
C GLY A 98 -21.28 -9.33 18.29
N ASP A 99 -20.56 -9.74 17.24
CA ASP A 99 -21.14 -10.08 15.92
C ASP A 99 -21.43 -11.59 15.78
N ALA A 100 -21.25 -12.38 16.86
CA ALA A 100 -21.46 -13.82 16.84
C ALA A 100 -22.95 -14.15 16.86
N ILE A 101 -23.42 -14.90 15.87
CA ILE A 101 -24.80 -15.43 15.81
C ILE A 101 -24.93 -16.68 16.68
N PHE A 102 -23.86 -17.48 16.77
CA PHE A 102 -23.83 -18.66 17.62
C PHE A 102 -22.46 -18.81 18.28
N THR A 103 -22.47 -19.24 19.53
CA THR A 103 -21.28 -19.60 20.31
C THR A 103 -21.57 -20.80 21.20
N ALA A 104 -20.66 -21.76 21.26
CA ALA A 104 -20.72 -22.85 22.23
C ALA A 104 -19.33 -23.21 22.77
N THR A 105 -19.29 -23.51 24.07
CA THR A 105 -18.11 -24.02 24.78
C THR A 105 -18.17 -25.55 24.87
N GLY A 106 -17.06 -26.23 24.65
CA GLY A 106 -16.92 -27.69 24.80
C GLY A 106 -16.59 -28.42 23.50
N PRO A 107 -16.17 -29.70 23.55
CA PRO A 107 -15.75 -30.45 22.38
C PRO A 107 -16.87 -30.57 21.33
N GLY A 108 -16.50 -30.45 20.06
CA GLY A 108 -17.45 -30.51 18.96
C GLY A 108 -16.89 -30.10 17.61
N TYR A 109 -17.76 -30.08 16.60
CA TYR A 109 -17.42 -29.79 15.20
C TYR A 109 -18.59 -29.13 14.46
N SER A 110 -18.35 -28.69 13.23
CA SER A 110 -19.38 -28.13 12.34
C SER A 110 -19.43 -28.87 11.02
N THR A 111 -20.62 -28.92 10.40
CA THR A 111 -20.85 -29.52 9.08
C THR A 111 -21.56 -28.53 8.16
N ILE A 112 -21.18 -28.52 6.88
CA ILE A 112 -21.83 -27.73 5.83
C ILE A 112 -22.43 -28.71 4.81
N HIS A 113 -23.73 -28.58 4.57
CA HIS A 113 -24.47 -29.40 3.62
C HIS A 113 -24.88 -28.55 2.42
N TYR A 114 -24.55 -29.01 1.20
CA TYR A 114 -24.96 -28.42 -0.07
C TYR A 114 -26.06 -29.29 -0.67
N TYR A 115 -27.20 -28.70 -1.00
CA TYR A 115 -28.34 -29.40 -1.58
C TYR A 115 -28.46 -29.11 -3.08
N GLY A 116 -29.13 -30.01 -3.80
CA GLY A 116 -29.32 -29.92 -5.27
C GLY A 116 -30.24 -28.80 -5.74
N ASP A 117 -30.79 -28.00 -4.83
CA ASP A 117 -31.54 -26.76 -5.10
C ASP A 117 -30.69 -25.49 -4.90
N GLY A 118 -29.37 -25.67 -4.69
CA GLY A 118 -28.42 -24.61 -4.38
C GLY A 118 -28.46 -24.14 -2.93
N SER A 119 -29.38 -24.63 -2.09
CA SER A 119 -29.42 -24.25 -0.69
C SER A 119 -28.23 -24.82 0.07
N THR A 120 -27.73 -24.06 1.04
CA THR A 120 -26.58 -24.46 1.86
C THR A 120 -26.89 -24.27 3.33
N TRP A 121 -26.59 -25.27 4.15
CA TRP A 121 -26.89 -25.28 5.58
C TRP A 121 -25.66 -25.58 6.42
N LEU A 122 -25.49 -24.82 7.49
CA LEU A 122 -24.45 -25.02 8.51
C LEU A 122 -25.09 -25.64 9.74
N SER A 123 -24.46 -26.69 10.28
CA SER A 123 -24.82 -27.29 11.57
C SER A 123 -23.61 -27.34 12.50
N PHE A 124 -23.84 -27.16 13.80
CA PHE A 124 -22.86 -27.39 14.85
C PHE A 124 -23.28 -28.55 15.74
N TRP A 125 -22.29 -29.34 16.11
CA TRP A 125 -22.43 -30.55 16.90
C TRP A 125 -21.49 -30.45 18.10
N ARG A 126 -21.99 -30.79 19.28
CA ARG A 126 -21.17 -31.00 20.48
C ARG A 126 -21.07 -32.48 20.77
N VAL A 127 -20.02 -32.88 21.46
CA VAL A 127 -19.87 -34.24 21.97
C VAL A 127 -20.46 -34.29 23.38
N ALA A 128 -21.29 -35.30 23.65
CA ALA A 128 -21.78 -35.60 24.99
C ALA A 128 -20.63 -35.92 25.96
N ALA A 129 -20.89 -35.85 27.26
CA ALA A 129 -19.86 -36.01 28.29
C ALA A 129 -19.19 -37.40 28.28
N ASP A 130 -19.84 -38.40 27.71
CA ASP A 130 -19.34 -39.78 27.53
C ASP A 130 -18.47 -39.97 26.29
N GLY A 131 -18.34 -38.95 25.44
CA GLY A 131 -17.51 -38.99 24.23
C GLY A 131 -18.17 -39.56 22.98
N ASN A 132 -19.38 -40.14 23.08
CA ASN A 132 -19.89 -41.03 22.04
C ASN A 132 -21.05 -40.46 21.22
N ASP A 133 -21.85 -39.56 21.78
CA ASP A 133 -23.03 -39.05 21.10
C ASP A 133 -22.87 -37.61 20.59
N PRO A 134 -23.08 -37.35 19.27
CA PRO A 134 -23.13 -36.00 18.73
C PRO A 134 -24.47 -35.34 19.06
N ILE A 135 -24.42 -34.26 19.85
CA ILE A 135 -25.55 -33.40 20.18
C ILE A 135 -25.62 -32.26 19.16
N HIS A 136 -26.68 -32.20 18.37
CA HIS A 136 -26.94 -31.08 17.48
C HIS A 136 -27.31 -29.83 18.29
N VAL A 137 -26.53 -28.75 18.18
CA VAL A 137 -26.71 -27.57 19.04
C VAL A 137 -27.10 -26.30 18.28
N PHE A 138 -26.88 -26.27 16.97
CA PHE A 138 -27.26 -25.13 16.14
C PHE A 138 -27.36 -25.56 14.68
N ARG A 139 -28.32 -25.01 13.96
CA ARG A 139 -28.39 -25.08 12.51
C ARG A 139 -28.91 -23.78 11.95
N THR A 140 -28.28 -23.33 10.88
CA THR A 140 -28.70 -22.14 10.15
C THR A 140 -28.52 -22.34 8.66
N ARG A 141 -29.33 -21.62 7.89
CA ARG A 141 -29.22 -21.60 6.44
C ARG A 141 -28.22 -20.52 6.05
N LEU A 142 -27.20 -20.91 5.28
CA LEU A 142 -26.21 -19.97 4.73
C LEU A 142 -26.77 -19.31 3.47
N TYR A 143 -27.23 -20.13 2.52
CA TYR A 143 -27.83 -19.67 1.27
C TYR A 143 -29.21 -20.29 1.07
N ALA A 144 -30.18 -19.48 0.65
CA ALA A 144 -31.51 -19.95 0.28
C ALA A 144 -31.46 -20.79 -1.00
N ALA A 145 -32.47 -21.64 -1.20
CA ALA A 145 -32.68 -22.30 -2.47
C ALA A 145 -32.82 -21.22 -3.56
N GLU A 146 -32.08 -21.37 -4.64
CA GLU A 146 -32.14 -20.42 -5.75
C GLU A 146 -33.46 -20.66 -6.49
N GLN A 147 -34.32 -19.64 -6.59
CA GLN A 147 -35.64 -19.77 -7.24
C GLN A 147 -35.56 -20.22 -8.70
N ASN A 148 -34.38 -20.07 -9.33
CA ASN A 148 -34.04 -20.54 -10.67
C ASN A 148 -32.78 -21.42 -10.68
N TYR A 149 -32.48 -22.15 -9.60
CA TYR A 149 -31.37 -23.11 -9.61
C TYR A 149 -31.71 -24.24 -10.58
N GLN A 150 -31.16 -24.18 -11.77
CA GLN A 150 -30.97 -25.39 -12.55
C GLN A 150 -29.70 -26.03 -11.97
N PRO A 151 -29.77 -27.22 -11.33
CA PRO A 151 -28.56 -28.00 -11.15
C PRO A 151 -27.85 -28.05 -12.51
N PRO A 152 -26.50 -28.02 -12.56
CA PRO A 152 -25.83 -28.34 -13.81
C PRO A 152 -26.47 -29.63 -14.26
N ALA A 153 -27.16 -29.61 -15.40
CA ALA A 153 -27.81 -30.80 -15.88
C ALA A 153 -26.70 -31.85 -15.87
N GLU A 154 -26.90 -32.96 -15.13
CA GLU A 154 -26.20 -34.18 -15.49
C GLU A 154 -26.28 -34.24 -17.00
N ALA A 155 -25.14 -34.41 -17.67
CA ALA A 155 -25.06 -34.39 -19.13
C ALA A 155 -26.04 -35.43 -19.67
N GLY A 156 -27.29 -35.02 -19.82
CA GLY A 156 -28.37 -35.84 -20.29
C GLY A 156 -28.07 -36.10 -21.76
N PRO A 157 -28.61 -37.19 -22.31
CA PRO A 157 -28.52 -37.41 -23.74
C PRO A 157 -28.97 -36.13 -24.45
N ALA A 158 -28.10 -35.61 -25.31
CA ALA A 158 -28.25 -34.32 -25.96
C ALA A 158 -29.66 -34.22 -26.56
N VAL A 159 -30.53 -33.40 -25.97
CA VAL A 159 -31.69 -32.90 -26.68
C VAL A 159 -31.10 -32.11 -27.86
N PRO A 160 -31.46 -32.41 -29.11
CA PRO A 160 -31.01 -31.61 -30.24
C PRO A 160 -31.66 -30.24 -30.10
N LEU A 161 -30.96 -29.32 -29.45
CA LEU A 161 -31.23 -27.89 -29.59
C LEU A 161 -30.91 -27.57 -31.05
N ASP A 162 -31.88 -26.98 -31.75
CA ASP A 162 -31.63 -26.40 -33.07
C ASP A 162 -30.73 -25.19 -32.83
N TYR A 163 -29.44 -25.39 -33.06
CA TYR A 163 -28.45 -24.37 -32.78
C TYR A 163 -28.41 -23.40 -33.95
N PRO A 164 -28.63 -22.10 -33.73
CA PRO A 164 -28.55 -21.11 -34.80
C PRO A 164 -27.14 -21.09 -35.40
N ASP A 165 -27.08 -21.15 -36.74
CA ASP A 165 -25.87 -20.94 -37.54
C ASP A 165 -25.68 -19.44 -37.73
N TYR A 166 -24.53 -18.93 -37.31
CA TYR A 166 -24.24 -17.49 -37.37
C TYR A 166 -23.07 -17.16 -38.30
N THR A 167 -22.64 -18.10 -39.14
CA THR A 167 -21.38 -17.95 -39.91
C THR A 167 -21.36 -16.84 -40.95
N ASP A 168 -22.52 -16.40 -41.44
CA ASP A 168 -22.69 -15.29 -42.38
C ASP A 168 -23.25 -14.03 -41.71
N SER A 169 -23.41 -14.04 -40.39
CA SER A 169 -24.05 -12.97 -39.63
C SER A 169 -23.05 -11.93 -39.14
N VAL A 170 -23.39 -10.65 -39.32
CA VAL A 170 -22.61 -9.50 -38.86
C VAL A 170 -23.49 -8.60 -37.99
N ALA A 171 -22.99 -8.22 -36.82
CA ALA A 171 -23.61 -7.25 -35.93
C ALA A 171 -23.03 -5.86 -36.18
N VAL A 172 -23.87 -4.83 -36.13
CA VAL A 172 -23.43 -3.42 -36.13
C VAL A 172 -23.74 -2.82 -34.77
N MET A 173 -22.72 -2.59 -33.96
CA MET A 173 -22.88 -2.12 -32.58
C MET A 173 -21.68 -1.27 -32.15
N ALA A 174 -21.89 -0.28 -31.29
CA ALA A 174 -20.79 0.43 -30.64
C ALA A 174 -20.30 -0.34 -29.40
N ALA A 175 -19.01 -0.23 -29.06
CA ALA A 175 -18.45 -0.91 -27.88
C ALA A 175 -19.18 -0.53 -26.58
N ASN A 176 -19.48 0.76 -26.38
CA ASN A 176 -20.39 1.21 -25.33
C ASN A 176 -20.96 2.62 -25.63
N PRO A 177 -22.22 2.73 -26.10
CA PRO A 177 -22.87 4.01 -26.38
C PRO A 177 -22.99 4.97 -25.17
N SER A 178 -22.98 4.45 -23.94
CA SER A 178 -23.18 5.25 -22.71
C SER A 178 -22.03 6.20 -22.40
N TYR A 179 -20.87 6.03 -23.07
CA TYR A 179 -19.69 6.88 -22.88
C TYR A 179 -19.77 8.24 -23.59
N ARG A 180 -20.85 8.52 -24.33
CA ARG A 180 -21.11 9.81 -24.95
C ARG A 180 -21.10 10.94 -23.89
N ALA A 181 -20.34 12.00 -24.16
CA ALA A 181 -20.19 13.12 -23.25
C ALA A 181 -20.34 14.47 -23.98
N GLY A 182 -20.95 15.45 -23.31
CA GLY A 182 -21.01 16.83 -23.80
C GLY A 182 -19.73 17.62 -23.47
N ARG A 183 -19.61 18.83 -24.06
CA ARG A 183 -18.40 19.68 -23.96
C ARG A 183 -17.90 19.91 -22.54
N LEU A 184 -18.80 20.16 -21.58
CA LEU A 184 -18.42 20.39 -20.17
C LEU A 184 -17.80 19.16 -19.52
N ARG A 185 -18.42 17.98 -19.67
CA ARG A 185 -17.88 16.72 -19.12
C ARG A 185 -16.54 16.39 -19.78
N SER A 186 -16.41 16.56 -21.09
CA SER A 186 -15.15 16.34 -21.81
C SER A 186 -14.04 17.34 -21.45
N PHE A 187 -14.36 18.58 -21.09
CA PHE A 187 -13.37 19.55 -20.63
C PHE A 187 -12.72 19.12 -19.30
N PHE A 188 -13.54 18.73 -18.32
CA PHE A 188 -13.05 18.33 -17.00
C PHE A 188 -12.45 16.92 -16.99
N MET A 189 -13.23 15.94 -17.45
CA MET A 189 -12.85 14.53 -17.39
C MET A 189 -11.89 14.14 -18.50
N GLY A 190 -12.06 14.73 -19.69
CA GLY A 190 -11.35 14.35 -20.91
C GLY A 190 -12.30 13.90 -22.02
N SER A 191 -11.96 14.25 -23.27
CA SER A 191 -12.60 13.66 -24.45
C SER A 191 -12.10 12.23 -24.68
N HIS A 192 -10.87 11.93 -24.26
CA HIS A 192 -10.24 10.62 -24.34
C HIS A 192 -10.45 9.95 -25.71
N ASN A 193 -10.76 8.65 -25.72
CA ASN A 193 -11.15 7.88 -26.90
C ASN A 193 -12.68 7.70 -27.01
N ARG A 194 -13.50 8.58 -26.41
CA ARG A 194 -14.97 8.43 -26.37
C ARG A 194 -15.59 8.23 -27.74
N ASP A 195 -15.09 8.94 -28.75
CA ASP A 195 -15.59 8.85 -30.12
C ASP A 195 -15.41 7.43 -30.67
N LEU A 196 -14.37 6.70 -30.25
CA LEU A 196 -14.17 5.30 -30.62
C LEU A 196 -15.15 4.37 -29.90
N TRP A 197 -15.49 4.67 -28.64
CA TRP A 197 -16.41 3.83 -27.85
C TRP A 197 -17.86 3.90 -28.31
N VAL A 198 -18.29 5.05 -28.86
CA VAL A 198 -19.67 5.30 -29.28
C VAL A 198 -19.92 5.10 -30.77
N GLU A 199 -18.86 4.91 -31.56
CA GLU A 199 -18.96 4.63 -32.99
C GLU A 199 -19.40 3.18 -33.23
N PRO A 200 -20.47 2.95 -34.00
CA PRO A 200 -20.85 1.60 -34.41
C PRO A 200 -19.77 0.94 -35.28
N VAL A 201 -19.48 -0.32 -34.99
CA VAL A 201 -18.56 -1.15 -35.77
C VAL A 201 -19.24 -2.44 -36.21
N GLU A 202 -18.81 -2.95 -37.36
CA GLU A 202 -19.18 -4.28 -37.83
C GLU A 202 -18.35 -5.34 -37.11
N ALA A 203 -19.01 -6.36 -36.56
CA ALA A 203 -18.37 -7.50 -35.92
C ALA A 203 -19.04 -8.81 -36.35
N PRO A 204 -18.29 -9.85 -36.74
CA PRO A 204 -18.85 -11.16 -37.03
C PRO A 204 -19.46 -11.77 -35.77
N TYR A 205 -20.54 -12.52 -35.93
CA TYR A 205 -21.10 -13.30 -34.83
C TYR A 205 -20.16 -14.45 -34.46
N LEU A 206 -20.03 -14.74 -33.16
CA LEU A 206 -19.35 -15.92 -32.69
C LEU A 206 -20.28 -17.13 -32.77
N ASP A 207 -20.05 -17.99 -33.77
CA ASP A 207 -20.67 -19.32 -33.82
C ASP A 207 -19.86 -20.29 -32.94
N MET A 208 -20.36 -20.57 -31.74
CA MET A 208 -19.68 -21.48 -30.81
C MET A 208 -19.70 -22.95 -31.26
N GLY A 209 -20.60 -23.33 -32.16
CA GLY A 209 -20.68 -24.69 -32.69
C GLY A 209 -19.59 -24.99 -33.71
N ARG A 210 -19.17 -23.97 -34.48
CA ARG A 210 -18.20 -24.12 -35.57
C ARG A 210 -16.81 -23.58 -35.26
N GLU A 211 -16.69 -22.47 -34.54
CA GLU A 211 -15.40 -21.88 -34.19
C GLU A 211 -14.53 -22.89 -33.41
N ALA A 212 -13.26 -23.02 -33.80
CA ALA A 212 -12.32 -24.01 -33.24
C ALA A 212 -12.85 -25.47 -33.18
N GLY A 213 -13.71 -25.86 -34.12
CA GLY A 213 -14.36 -27.17 -34.16
C GLY A 213 -15.44 -27.37 -33.08
N GLY A 214 -15.82 -26.31 -32.37
CA GLY A 214 -16.78 -26.31 -31.26
C GLY A 214 -16.14 -25.81 -29.97
N LEU A 215 -16.61 -24.66 -29.47
CA LEU A 215 -16.15 -24.03 -28.24
C LEU A 215 -16.99 -24.49 -27.03
N ILE A 216 -16.32 -24.89 -25.96
CA ILE A 216 -16.92 -25.33 -24.70
C ILE A 216 -16.48 -24.37 -23.58
N PRO A 217 -17.42 -23.69 -22.89
CA PRO A 217 -17.08 -22.90 -21.71
C PRO A 217 -16.49 -23.75 -20.58
N LEU A 218 -15.36 -23.30 -20.04
CA LEU A 218 -14.69 -23.99 -18.93
C LEU A 218 -14.93 -23.27 -17.59
N LYS A 219 -14.63 -21.97 -17.54
CA LYS A 219 -14.79 -21.17 -16.33
C LYS A 219 -14.73 -19.67 -16.63
N ARG A 220 -15.46 -18.90 -15.84
CA ARG A 220 -15.27 -17.45 -15.73
C ARG A 220 -13.89 -17.15 -15.16
N GLY A 221 -13.22 -16.18 -15.76
CA GLY A 221 -12.01 -15.54 -15.28
C GLY A 221 -12.16 -14.02 -15.30
N GLY A 222 -11.03 -13.33 -15.27
CA GLY A 222 -10.98 -11.87 -15.27
C GLY A 222 -10.32 -11.34 -14.01
N GLY A 223 -9.61 -10.22 -14.15
CA GLY A 223 -8.92 -9.54 -13.04
C GLY A 223 -9.85 -8.59 -12.29
N MET A 224 -9.28 -7.55 -11.68
CA MET A 224 -10.05 -6.54 -10.94
C MET A 224 -10.95 -5.67 -11.83
N GLN A 225 -10.81 -5.73 -13.15
CA GLN A 225 -11.53 -4.81 -14.07
C GLN A 225 -12.18 -5.50 -15.29
N THR A 226 -11.56 -6.53 -15.85
CA THR A 226 -12.05 -7.25 -17.04
C THR A 226 -12.84 -8.48 -16.64
N THR A 227 -13.97 -8.76 -17.32
CA THR A 227 -14.66 -10.05 -17.23
C THR A 227 -14.24 -10.93 -18.41
N SER A 228 -13.84 -12.18 -18.15
CA SER A 228 -13.45 -13.10 -19.22
C SER A 228 -14.00 -14.51 -19.06
N LEU A 229 -14.09 -15.26 -20.15
CA LEU A 229 -14.54 -16.65 -20.19
C LEU A 229 -13.46 -17.50 -20.87
N ARG A 230 -12.96 -18.51 -20.17
CA ARG A 230 -12.05 -19.50 -20.76
C ARG A 230 -12.89 -20.53 -21.51
N LEU A 231 -12.49 -20.80 -22.75
CA LEU A 231 -13.13 -21.75 -23.64
C LEU A 231 -12.13 -22.84 -24.03
N GLN A 232 -12.62 -24.05 -24.25
CA GLN A 232 -11.88 -25.16 -24.84
C GLN A 232 -12.42 -25.42 -26.24
N GLY A 233 -11.55 -25.37 -27.25
CA GLY A 233 -11.86 -25.82 -28.60
C GLY A 233 -11.71 -27.34 -28.73
N ARG A 234 -12.44 -27.93 -29.67
CA ARG A 234 -12.28 -29.36 -30.04
C ARG A 234 -11.04 -29.63 -30.88
N ASP A 235 -10.41 -28.57 -31.38
CA ASP A 235 -9.05 -28.59 -31.94
C ASP A 235 -7.94 -28.82 -30.90
N GLY A 236 -8.31 -28.93 -29.62
CA GLY A 236 -7.39 -29.16 -28.50
C GLY A 236 -6.83 -27.87 -27.89
N LYS A 237 -7.09 -26.70 -28.48
CA LYS A 237 -6.59 -25.40 -28.02
C LYS A 237 -7.57 -24.71 -27.08
N GLN A 238 -7.08 -23.69 -26.40
CA GLN A 238 -7.90 -22.88 -25.52
C GLN A 238 -7.96 -21.44 -25.96
N TYR A 239 -9.09 -20.83 -25.67
CA TYR A 239 -9.41 -19.47 -26.05
C TYR A 239 -9.91 -18.70 -24.84
N VAL A 240 -9.87 -17.38 -24.94
CA VAL A 240 -10.45 -16.47 -23.96
C VAL A 240 -11.35 -15.48 -24.68
N LEU A 241 -12.60 -15.40 -24.24
CA LEU A 241 -13.49 -14.26 -24.53
C LEU A 241 -13.31 -13.19 -23.46
N ARG A 242 -13.13 -11.93 -23.87
CA ARG A 242 -12.87 -10.79 -22.97
C ARG A 242 -13.79 -9.63 -23.29
N SER A 243 -14.36 -9.02 -22.26
CA SER A 243 -15.17 -7.82 -22.44
C SER A 243 -14.30 -6.66 -22.88
N LEU A 244 -14.75 -5.88 -23.87
CA LEU A 244 -14.09 -4.63 -24.25
C LEU A 244 -14.26 -3.60 -23.14
N ASP A 245 -15.50 -3.43 -22.66
CA ASP A 245 -15.81 -2.56 -21.53
C ASP A 245 -15.32 -3.17 -20.21
N LYS A 246 -14.74 -2.33 -19.36
CA LYS A 246 -14.14 -2.71 -18.09
C LYS A 246 -14.95 -2.14 -16.93
N ASN A 247 -15.04 -2.88 -15.83
CA ASN A 247 -15.66 -2.40 -14.61
C ASN A 247 -14.59 -2.18 -13.51
N PRO A 248 -14.16 -0.93 -13.27
CA PRO A 248 -13.11 -0.64 -12.30
C PRO A 248 -13.57 -0.74 -10.84
N GLU A 249 -14.86 -0.95 -10.57
CA GLU A 249 -15.42 -0.90 -9.21
C GLU A 249 -14.70 -1.86 -8.24
N ARG A 250 -14.35 -3.07 -8.67
CA ARG A 250 -13.62 -4.04 -7.82
C ARG A 250 -12.19 -3.59 -7.50
N SER A 251 -11.57 -2.79 -8.36
CA SER A 251 -10.23 -2.22 -8.12
C SER A 251 -10.22 -1.03 -7.16
N LEU A 252 -11.39 -0.44 -6.89
CA LEU A 252 -11.51 0.68 -5.96
C LEU A 252 -11.56 0.18 -4.51
N PRO A 253 -11.03 0.95 -3.54
CA PRO A 253 -11.21 0.66 -2.12
C PRO A 253 -12.69 0.49 -1.77
N PRO A 254 -13.06 -0.46 -0.89
CA PRO A 254 -14.46 -0.70 -0.50
C PRO A 254 -15.20 0.58 -0.06
N ALA A 255 -14.48 1.50 0.58
CA ALA A 255 -15.03 2.76 1.09
C ALA A 255 -15.53 3.74 0.01
N VAL A 256 -15.13 3.59 -1.26
CA VAL A 256 -15.54 4.50 -2.36
C VAL A 256 -16.38 3.83 -3.44
N ARG A 257 -16.64 2.51 -3.32
CA ARG A 257 -17.48 1.76 -4.28
C ARG A 257 -18.93 2.24 -4.21
N GLY A 258 -19.58 2.37 -5.38
CA GLY A 258 -20.96 2.86 -5.49
C GLY A 258 -21.14 4.37 -5.27
N THR A 259 -20.05 5.15 -5.29
CA THR A 259 -20.06 6.63 -5.17
C THR A 259 -19.66 7.30 -6.48
N PHE A 260 -19.66 8.64 -6.52
CA PHE A 260 -19.18 9.42 -7.67
C PHE A 260 -17.74 9.06 -8.08
N VAL A 261 -16.91 8.55 -7.16
CA VAL A 261 -15.57 8.05 -7.46
C VAL A 261 -15.63 6.83 -8.39
N THR A 262 -16.65 5.98 -8.25
CA THR A 262 -16.88 4.85 -9.14
C THR A 262 -17.25 5.33 -10.54
N ASP A 263 -18.09 6.35 -10.65
CA ASP A 263 -18.45 6.95 -11.93
C ASP A 263 -17.25 7.65 -12.59
N ILE A 264 -16.43 8.38 -11.81
CA ILE A 264 -15.18 8.95 -12.32
C ILE A 264 -14.27 7.83 -12.82
N ALA A 265 -14.04 6.78 -12.03
CA ALA A 265 -13.18 5.67 -12.44
C ALA A 265 -13.72 4.97 -13.70
N LYS A 266 -15.04 4.73 -13.78
CA LYS A 266 -15.70 4.15 -14.95
C LYS A 266 -15.61 5.08 -16.15
N ASP A 267 -15.78 6.38 -15.95
CA ASP A 267 -15.62 7.36 -17.01
C ASP A 267 -14.19 7.42 -17.54
N GLN A 268 -13.18 7.22 -16.69
CA GLN A 268 -11.78 7.14 -17.09
C GLN A 268 -11.45 5.86 -17.88
N ILE A 269 -12.31 4.83 -17.91
CA ILE A 269 -12.17 3.69 -18.86
C ILE A 269 -12.17 4.18 -20.31
N THR A 270 -12.82 5.31 -20.59
CA THR A 270 -12.80 5.91 -21.93
C THR A 270 -11.43 6.36 -22.39
N SER A 271 -10.41 6.40 -21.51
CA SER A 271 -9.01 6.58 -21.89
C SER A 271 -8.45 5.41 -22.70
N ILE A 272 -9.00 4.22 -22.56
CA ILE A 272 -8.57 3.02 -23.27
C ILE A 272 -8.99 3.11 -24.74
N ASN A 273 -8.15 2.60 -25.64
CA ASN A 273 -8.57 2.36 -27.02
C ASN A 273 -9.22 0.96 -27.12
N PRO A 274 -10.54 0.86 -27.32
CA PRO A 274 -11.25 -0.43 -27.32
C PRO A 274 -10.83 -1.36 -28.47
N TYR A 275 -10.16 -0.84 -29.50
CA TYR A 275 -9.75 -1.59 -30.69
C TYR A 275 -8.22 -1.63 -30.86
N GLY A 276 -7.46 -1.10 -29.91
CA GLY A 276 -6.00 -0.96 -30.01
C GLY A 276 -5.27 -2.30 -30.13
N ALA A 277 -5.78 -3.36 -29.50
CA ALA A 277 -5.16 -4.68 -29.51
C ALA A 277 -5.05 -5.30 -30.91
N TYR A 278 -5.93 -4.94 -31.85
CA TYR A 278 -5.97 -5.50 -33.21
C TYR A 278 -4.83 -4.98 -34.11
N VAL A 279 -4.22 -3.85 -33.76
CA VAL A 279 -3.08 -3.26 -34.49
C VAL A 279 -1.77 -4.02 -34.20
N ILE A 280 -1.67 -4.63 -33.02
CA ILE A 280 -0.40 -5.10 -32.46
C ILE A 280 0.17 -6.35 -33.15
N PRO A 281 -0.62 -7.37 -33.56
CA PRO A 281 -0.09 -8.58 -34.21
C PRO A 281 0.83 -8.29 -35.40
N THR A 282 0.44 -7.35 -36.27
CA THR A 282 1.19 -6.98 -37.47
C THR A 282 2.53 -6.31 -37.12
N LEU A 283 2.54 -5.41 -36.13
CA LEU A 283 3.78 -4.81 -35.62
C LEU A 283 4.69 -5.85 -34.96
N ALA A 284 4.11 -6.74 -34.14
CA ALA A 284 4.85 -7.77 -33.44
C ALA A 284 5.47 -8.78 -34.42
N SER A 285 4.71 -9.25 -35.41
CA SER A 285 5.18 -10.11 -36.49
C SER A 285 6.37 -9.50 -37.22
N ALA A 286 6.27 -8.23 -37.64
CA ALA A 286 7.35 -7.54 -38.34
C ALA A 286 8.63 -7.45 -37.51
N ALA A 287 8.50 -7.19 -36.19
CA ALA A 287 9.63 -7.15 -35.25
C ALA A 287 10.13 -8.54 -34.80
N GLY A 288 9.55 -9.64 -35.29
CA GLY A 288 9.90 -11.00 -34.88
C GLY A 288 9.55 -11.31 -33.42
N ILE A 289 8.49 -10.69 -32.90
CA ILE A 289 7.99 -10.86 -31.54
C ILE A 289 6.82 -11.85 -31.57
N TYR A 290 6.84 -12.85 -30.69
CA TYR A 290 5.69 -13.74 -30.51
C TYR A 290 4.47 -12.98 -30.01
N HIS A 291 3.28 -13.36 -30.47
CA HIS A 291 2.07 -12.62 -30.15
C HIS A 291 0.82 -13.50 -30.22
N THR A 292 -0.21 -13.08 -29.50
CA THR A 292 -1.58 -13.57 -29.67
C THR A 292 -2.24 -12.87 -30.87
N GLN A 293 -3.38 -13.40 -31.31
CA GLN A 293 -4.14 -12.83 -32.42
C GLN A 293 -5.59 -12.53 -31.98
N PRO A 294 -5.83 -11.38 -31.34
CA PRO A 294 -7.17 -11.00 -30.93
C PRO A 294 -8.07 -10.74 -32.13
N ARG A 295 -9.35 -11.12 -32.03
CA ARG A 295 -10.41 -10.81 -33.00
C ARG A 295 -11.62 -10.20 -32.31
N LEU A 296 -12.25 -9.24 -32.98
CA LEU A 296 -13.52 -8.66 -32.54
C LEU A 296 -14.65 -9.62 -32.94
N VAL A 297 -15.52 -9.95 -32.00
CA VAL A 297 -16.71 -10.78 -32.23
C VAL A 297 -17.92 -10.21 -31.50
N TYR A 298 -19.10 -10.43 -32.05
CA TYR A 298 -20.37 -10.28 -31.32
C TYR A 298 -20.76 -11.64 -30.73
N VAL A 299 -21.07 -11.69 -29.44
CA VAL A 299 -21.49 -12.95 -28.80
C VAL A 299 -23.03 -13.01 -28.78
N PRO A 300 -23.67 -13.84 -29.61
CA PRO A 300 -25.12 -14.00 -29.57
C PRO A 300 -25.57 -14.78 -28.33
N ARG A 301 -26.88 -14.84 -28.08
CA ARG A 301 -27.46 -15.71 -27.07
C ARG A 301 -27.42 -17.19 -27.48
N ASP A 302 -26.22 -17.78 -27.53
CA ASP A 302 -26.01 -19.21 -27.81
C ASP A 302 -26.21 -20.05 -26.53
N PRO A 303 -27.15 -21.02 -26.49
CA PRO A 303 -27.37 -21.90 -25.33
C PRO A 303 -26.12 -22.63 -24.83
N ARG A 304 -25.10 -22.83 -25.68
CA ARG A 304 -23.82 -23.45 -25.32
C ARG A 304 -23.03 -22.65 -24.30
N LEU A 305 -23.34 -21.36 -24.09
CA LEU A 305 -22.78 -20.56 -22.99
C LEU A 305 -23.23 -21.08 -21.61
N GLY A 306 -24.34 -21.82 -21.54
CA GLY A 306 -24.88 -22.39 -20.31
C GLY A 306 -25.05 -21.33 -19.22
N PRO A 307 -24.47 -21.51 -18.00
CA PRO A 307 -24.63 -20.57 -16.90
C PRO A 307 -23.96 -19.21 -17.15
N TYR A 308 -23.18 -19.06 -18.23
CA TYR A 308 -22.48 -17.83 -18.57
C TYR A 308 -23.28 -16.94 -19.53
N LEU A 309 -24.42 -17.41 -20.06
CA LEU A 309 -25.22 -16.75 -21.10
C LEU A 309 -25.47 -15.27 -20.80
N ASP A 310 -26.08 -14.96 -19.66
CA ASP A 310 -26.48 -13.58 -19.32
C ASP A 310 -25.31 -12.62 -19.07
N THR A 311 -24.12 -13.16 -18.78
CA THR A 311 -22.93 -12.32 -18.56
C THR A 311 -22.19 -12.00 -19.86
N PHE A 312 -22.21 -12.91 -20.83
CA PHE A 312 -21.33 -12.85 -22.01
C PHE A 312 -22.07 -12.63 -23.34
N ALA A 313 -23.38 -12.88 -23.42
CA ALA A 313 -24.15 -12.63 -24.63
C ALA A 313 -24.46 -11.14 -24.85
N ASP A 314 -24.97 -10.82 -26.04
CA ASP A 314 -25.52 -9.54 -26.47
C ASP A 314 -24.53 -8.36 -26.41
N GLN A 315 -23.25 -8.63 -26.63
CA GLN A 315 -22.19 -7.62 -26.56
C GLN A 315 -21.00 -7.93 -27.46
N LEU A 316 -20.24 -6.88 -27.77
CA LEU A 316 -18.94 -7.00 -28.42
C LEU A 316 -17.89 -7.50 -27.44
N MET A 317 -17.14 -8.49 -27.87
CA MET A 317 -16.06 -9.11 -27.10
C MET A 317 -14.83 -9.32 -27.97
N MET A 318 -13.69 -9.46 -27.30
CA MET A 318 -12.45 -9.88 -27.92
C MET A 318 -12.26 -11.38 -27.70
N LEU A 319 -12.14 -12.13 -28.79
CA LEU A 319 -11.73 -13.54 -28.78
C LEU A 319 -10.23 -13.62 -29.04
N GLU A 320 -9.50 -14.28 -28.15
CA GLU A 320 -8.05 -14.39 -28.21
C GLU A 320 -7.61 -15.82 -27.85
N ASP A 321 -6.60 -16.34 -28.54
CA ASP A 321 -5.96 -17.60 -28.17
C ASP A 321 -5.34 -17.51 -26.78
N ARG A 322 -5.40 -18.63 -26.05
CA ARG A 322 -4.71 -18.78 -24.77
C ARG A 322 -3.51 -19.72 -24.93
N PRO A 323 -2.32 -19.21 -25.26
CA PRO A 323 -1.17 -20.07 -25.46
C PRO A 323 -0.78 -20.74 -24.13
N ASN A 324 -0.90 -22.07 -24.10
CA ASN A 324 -0.60 -22.94 -22.98
C ASN A 324 -0.31 -24.35 -23.52
N ASP A 325 0.62 -25.07 -22.90
CA ASP A 325 1.00 -26.43 -23.29
C ASP A 325 1.51 -26.49 -24.74
N ASP A 326 1.07 -27.45 -25.57
CA ASP A 326 1.59 -27.64 -26.92
C ASP A 326 1.07 -26.59 -27.91
N MET A 327 1.99 -25.88 -28.56
CA MET A 327 1.77 -24.86 -29.59
C MET A 327 2.70 -25.10 -30.78
N SER A 328 3.05 -26.36 -31.05
CA SER A 328 4.03 -26.74 -32.07
C SER A 328 3.56 -26.57 -33.51
N ASP A 329 2.26 -26.45 -33.72
CA ASP A 329 1.61 -26.15 -34.98
C ASP A 329 1.53 -24.65 -35.30
N GLU A 330 1.86 -23.78 -34.35
CA GLU A 330 1.68 -22.33 -34.45
C GLU A 330 3.02 -21.57 -34.53
N GLU A 331 3.29 -20.96 -35.68
CA GLU A 331 4.52 -20.19 -35.91
C GLU A 331 4.62 -18.92 -35.06
N ARG A 332 3.48 -18.26 -34.78
CA ARG A 332 3.41 -17.06 -33.92
C ARG A 332 3.85 -17.28 -32.47
N TYR A 333 3.97 -18.54 -32.05
CA TYR A 333 4.52 -18.96 -30.76
C TYR A 333 5.88 -19.67 -30.87
N GLY A 334 6.53 -19.56 -32.03
CA GLY A 334 7.80 -20.18 -32.35
C GLY A 334 7.72 -21.70 -32.47
N ARG A 335 6.54 -22.28 -32.75
CA ARG A 335 6.32 -23.73 -32.81
C ARG A 335 6.77 -24.46 -31.55
N SER A 336 6.50 -23.86 -30.39
CA SER A 336 6.91 -24.41 -29.10
C SER A 336 6.03 -25.58 -28.69
N LYS A 337 6.64 -26.73 -28.38
CA LYS A 337 5.93 -27.89 -27.81
C LYS A 337 5.42 -27.68 -26.38
N ASN A 338 5.83 -26.59 -25.72
CA ASN A 338 5.44 -26.33 -24.34
C ASN A 338 5.51 -24.83 -24.03
N VAL A 339 4.34 -24.23 -23.81
CA VAL A 339 4.15 -22.85 -23.34
C VAL A 339 3.70 -22.86 -21.89
N VAL A 340 4.41 -22.10 -21.04
CA VAL A 340 4.15 -22.05 -19.59
C VAL A 340 3.77 -20.64 -19.11
N SER A 341 3.15 -20.56 -17.93
CA SER A 341 2.93 -19.30 -17.22
C SER A 341 4.24 -18.69 -16.70
N ALA A 342 4.26 -17.38 -16.43
CA ALA A 342 5.37 -16.72 -15.75
C ALA A 342 5.79 -17.42 -14.44
N GLY A 343 4.84 -17.84 -13.60
CA GLY A 343 5.14 -18.54 -12.33
C GLY A 343 6.00 -19.80 -12.53
N LYS A 344 5.55 -20.73 -13.39
CA LYS A 344 6.33 -21.92 -13.78
C LYS A 344 7.67 -21.60 -14.44
N MET A 345 7.76 -20.51 -15.21
CA MET A 345 9.03 -20.09 -15.81
C MET A 345 10.02 -19.65 -14.72
N TYR A 346 9.59 -18.79 -13.79
CA TYR A 346 10.41 -18.35 -12.66
C TYR A 346 10.83 -19.52 -11.76
N GLU A 347 9.92 -20.44 -11.46
CA GLU A 347 10.22 -21.69 -10.75
C GLU A 347 11.31 -22.49 -11.49
N ALA A 348 11.26 -22.58 -12.82
CA ALA A 348 12.26 -23.32 -13.59
C ALA A 348 13.64 -22.63 -13.63
N ILE A 349 13.71 -21.30 -13.81
CA ILE A 349 15.00 -20.58 -13.86
C ILE A 349 15.61 -20.38 -12.46
N ASN A 350 14.79 -20.32 -11.42
CA ASN A 350 15.28 -20.31 -10.05
C ASN A 350 15.65 -21.74 -9.62
N GLY A 351 14.90 -22.78 -9.97
CA GLY A 351 15.20 -24.14 -9.51
C GLY A 351 16.42 -24.81 -10.15
N ASP A 352 16.86 -24.36 -11.35
CA ASP A 352 18.01 -24.94 -12.05
C ASP A 352 18.69 -23.94 -13.00
N ASN A 353 19.97 -23.66 -12.73
CA ASN A 353 20.85 -22.81 -13.56
C ASN A 353 21.15 -23.33 -14.99
N ASP A 354 20.68 -24.51 -15.38
CA ASP A 354 20.67 -24.94 -16.79
C ASP A 354 19.58 -24.21 -17.62
N ASN A 355 18.55 -23.67 -16.97
CA ASN A 355 17.48 -22.93 -17.63
C ASN A 355 17.85 -21.46 -17.80
N SER A 356 17.39 -20.83 -18.89
CA SER A 356 17.62 -19.39 -19.12
C SER A 356 16.50 -18.74 -19.91
N VAL A 357 16.46 -17.41 -19.85
CA VAL A 357 15.56 -16.56 -20.64
C VAL A 357 16.34 -15.90 -21.77
N ASP A 358 15.70 -15.73 -22.92
CA ASP A 358 16.19 -14.91 -24.03
C ASP A 358 16.00 -13.42 -23.68
N ALA A 359 17.00 -12.82 -23.03
CA ALA A 359 16.94 -11.45 -22.52
C ALA A 359 16.80 -10.41 -23.66
N ASN A 360 17.45 -10.62 -24.80
CA ASN A 360 17.34 -9.74 -25.97
C ASN A 360 15.93 -9.76 -26.55
N ALA A 361 15.34 -10.95 -26.72
CA ALA A 361 13.95 -11.07 -27.15
C ALA A 361 13.01 -10.36 -26.17
N PHE A 362 13.26 -10.45 -24.86
CA PHE A 362 12.48 -9.73 -23.85
C PHE A 362 12.60 -8.22 -23.99
N VAL A 363 13.81 -7.65 -24.11
CA VAL A 363 14.01 -6.21 -24.35
C VAL A 363 13.27 -5.75 -25.61
N ARG A 364 13.34 -6.52 -26.70
CA ARG A 364 12.61 -6.21 -27.93
C ARG A 364 11.10 -6.08 -27.70
N VAL A 365 10.51 -6.99 -26.92
CA VAL A 365 9.09 -6.89 -26.55
C VAL A 365 8.83 -5.64 -25.70
N ARG A 366 9.68 -5.35 -24.72
CA ARG A 366 9.51 -4.19 -23.84
C ARG A 366 9.59 -2.87 -24.60
N LEU A 367 10.49 -2.76 -25.58
CA LEU A 367 10.58 -1.60 -26.47
C LEU A 367 9.32 -1.42 -27.33
N LEU A 368 8.76 -2.52 -27.86
CA LEU A 368 7.46 -2.46 -28.53
C LEU A 368 6.36 -2.01 -27.56
N ASP A 369 6.32 -2.54 -26.33
CA ASP A 369 5.31 -2.12 -25.34
C ASP A 369 5.41 -0.62 -25.00
N MET A 370 6.63 -0.09 -24.87
CA MET A 370 6.86 1.35 -24.68
C MET A 370 6.40 2.15 -25.90
N LEU A 371 6.69 1.67 -27.12
CA LEU A 371 6.23 2.30 -28.38
C LEU A 371 4.70 2.42 -28.40
N LEU A 372 3.99 1.41 -27.90
CA LEU A 372 2.53 1.36 -27.81
C LEU A 372 1.95 2.19 -26.65
N SER A 373 2.81 2.73 -25.77
CA SER A 373 2.43 3.37 -24.49
C SER A 373 1.63 2.44 -23.57
N ASP A 374 1.96 1.15 -23.57
CA ASP A 374 1.28 0.15 -22.76
C ASP A 374 2.00 -0.06 -21.42
N TRP A 375 1.46 0.57 -20.38
CA TRP A 375 2.05 0.61 -19.05
C TRP A 375 1.72 -0.62 -18.18
N ASP A 376 0.73 -1.45 -18.56
CA ASP A 376 0.21 -2.51 -17.71
C ASP A 376 0.88 -3.86 -17.97
N ARG A 377 2.15 -3.98 -17.53
CA ARG A 377 3.04 -5.10 -17.90
C ARG A 377 3.47 -5.99 -16.74
N HIS A 378 2.52 -6.34 -15.87
CA HIS A 378 2.74 -7.27 -14.75
C HIS A 378 2.85 -8.75 -15.20
N ARG A 379 3.28 -9.65 -14.30
CA ARG A 379 3.69 -11.05 -14.62
C ARG A 379 2.63 -11.88 -15.32
N ASP A 380 1.35 -11.62 -15.06
CA ASP A 380 0.27 -12.41 -15.66
C ASP A 380 0.07 -12.11 -17.16
N GLN A 381 0.64 -11.01 -17.66
CA GLN A 381 0.60 -10.61 -19.07
C GLN A 381 1.64 -11.32 -19.95
N TRP A 382 2.28 -12.35 -19.39
CA TRP A 382 3.32 -13.10 -20.06
C TRP A 382 3.03 -14.61 -20.04
N ARG A 383 3.20 -15.21 -21.22
CA ARG A 383 3.42 -16.64 -21.41
C ARG A 383 4.84 -16.84 -21.91
N TRP A 384 5.35 -18.06 -21.79
CA TRP A 384 6.73 -18.36 -22.13
C TRP A 384 6.82 -19.61 -22.98
N ALA A 385 7.18 -19.44 -24.25
CA ALA A 385 7.55 -20.54 -25.12
C ALA A 385 8.87 -21.14 -24.65
N SER A 386 8.93 -22.46 -24.53
CA SER A 386 10.12 -23.14 -23.99
C SER A 386 10.74 -24.08 -25.03
N PHE A 387 12.05 -23.97 -25.19
CA PHE A 387 12.84 -24.70 -26.18
C PHE A 387 13.95 -25.47 -25.50
N LYS A 388 14.24 -26.70 -25.93
CA LYS A 388 15.44 -27.41 -25.46
C LYS A 388 16.67 -26.72 -26.05
N LYS A 389 17.69 -26.47 -25.22
CA LYS A 389 18.96 -25.90 -25.72
C LYS A 389 19.67 -26.92 -26.61
N LYS A 390 20.27 -26.47 -27.71
CA LYS A 390 21.00 -27.34 -28.63
C LYS A 390 22.34 -27.70 -27.98
N ASN A 391 22.64 -28.99 -27.88
CA ASN A 391 23.89 -29.53 -27.30
C ASN A 391 24.16 -29.13 -25.83
N GLU A 392 23.12 -28.70 -25.09
CA GLU A 392 23.23 -28.31 -23.69
C GLU A 392 22.03 -28.84 -22.89
N LYS A 393 22.19 -28.95 -21.57
CA LYS A 393 21.08 -29.24 -20.66
C LYS A 393 20.22 -28.00 -20.43
N GLY A 394 18.97 -28.23 -20.03
CA GLY A 394 18.01 -27.16 -19.70
C GLY A 394 17.22 -26.61 -20.89
N ARG A 395 16.46 -25.55 -20.60
CA ARG A 395 15.52 -24.92 -21.53
C ARG A 395 15.82 -23.44 -21.70
N LEU A 396 15.61 -22.95 -22.93
CA LEU A 396 15.55 -21.52 -23.24
C LEU A 396 14.07 -21.09 -23.28
N TYR A 397 13.74 -20.05 -22.54
CA TYR A 397 12.41 -19.46 -22.51
C TYR A 397 12.38 -18.16 -23.32
N ARG A 398 11.38 -18.02 -24.18
CA ARG A 398 11.11 -16.80 -24.96
C ARG A 398 9.74 -16.22 -24.61
N PRO A 399 9.63 -14.89 -24.49
CA PRO A 399 8.39 -14.26 -24.05
C PRO A 399 7.31 -14.32 -25.13
N ILE A 400 6.09 -14.60 -24.69
CA ILE A 400 4.84 -14.43 -25.45
C ILE A 400 4.00 -13.41 -24.65
N PRO A 401 4.09 -12.11 -24.98
CA PRO A 401 3.22 -11.10 -24.40
C PRO A 401 1.76 -11.32 -24.83
N ARG A 402 0.83 -11.04 -23.92
CA ARG A 402 -0.63 -11.11 -24.15
C ARG A 402 -1.33 -9.96 -23.44
N ASP A 403 -2.64 -9.80 -23.65
CA ASP A 403 -3.48 -8.87 -22.88
C ASP A 403 -2.96 -7.42 -22.92
N ARG A 404 -3.04 -6.83 -24.11
CA ARG A 404 -2.54 -5.48 -24.41
C ARG A 404 -3.65 -4.44 -24.48
N ASP A 405 -4.64 -4.60 -23.60
CA ASP A 405 -5.86 -3.79 -23.54
C ASP A 405 -5.62 -2.37 -23.00
N TRP A 406 -4.36 -2.01 -22.70
CA TRP A 406 -3.94 -0.67 -22.27
C TRP A 406 -2.99 -0.01 -23.27
N ALA A 407 -2.77 -0.60 -24.45
CA ALA A 407 -2.07 0.07 -25.54
C ALA A 407 -2.86 1.30 -26.03
N PHE A 408 -2.14 2.34 -26.47
CA PHE A 408 -2.72 3.54 -27.09
C PHE A 408 -3.68 4.36 -26.20
N ASN A 409 -3.46 4.36 -24.88
CA ASN A 409 -4.25 5.15 -23.95
C ASN A 409 -4.25 6.64 -24.30
N ARG A 410 -5.41 7.31 -24.20
CA ARG A 410 -5.56 8.75 -24.41
C ARG A 410 -6.07 9.43 -23.15
N MET A 411 -5.24 10.22 -22.50
CA MET A 411 -5.53 10.90 -21.22
C MET A 411 -5.42 12.42 -21.36
N ASN A 412 -6.50 13.07 -21.80
CA ASN A 412 -6.61 14.54 -21.93
C ASN A 412 -7.69 15.12 -21.01
N GLY A 413 -7.80 16.44 -20.89
CA GLY A 413 -8.71 17.12 -19.96
C GLY A 413 -8.00 17.65 -18.71
N LEU A 414 -8.77 18.22 -17.78
CA LEU A 414 -8.23 18.88 -16.58
C LEU A 414 -7.82 17.90 -15.47
N PHE A 415 -8.58 16.81 -15.27
CA PHE A 415 -8.31 15.85 -14.18
C PHE A 415 -7.20 14.83 -14.47
N PRO A 416 -7.02 14.28 -15.68
CA PRO A 416 -6.00 13.26 -15.91
C PRO A 416 -4.55 13.66 -15.59
N PRO A 417 -4.11 14.92 -15.78
CA PRO A 417 -2.83 15.39 -15.22
C PRO A 417 -2.69 15.14 -13.71
N LEU A 418 -3.76 15.33 -12.91
CA LEU A 418 -3.76 15.05 -11.47
C LEU A 418 -3.70 13.55 -11.18
N ILE A 419 -4.40 12.72 -11.98
CA ILE A 419 -4.33 11.25 -11.82
C ILE A 419 -2.90 10.76 -12.03
N ARG A 420 -2.25 11.21 -13.11
CA ARG A 420 -0.83 10.87 -13.40
C ARG A 420 0.14 11.46 -12.39
N PHE A 421 -0.26 12.56 -11.73
CA PHE A 421 0.51 13.17 -10.67
C PHE A 421 0.56 12.29 -9.41
N PHE A 422 -0.60 11.71 -9.01
CA PHE A 422 -0.69 10.85 -7.83
C PHE A 422 -0.33 9.40 -8.10
N ASP A 423 -0.58 8.90 -9.31
CA ASP A 423 -0.20 7.56 -9.74
C ASP A 423 0.52 7.65 -11.11
N PRO A 424 1.86 7.78 -11.10
CA PRO A 424 2.63 8.03 -12.30
C PRO A 424 2.66 6.86 -13.27
N LYS A 425 2.11 5.69 -12.92
CA LYS A 425 2.03 4.57 -13.88
C LYS A 425 1.14 4.88 -15.08
N PHE A 426 0.15 5.75 -14.91
CA PHE A 426 -0.75 6.13 -15.99
C PHE A 426 -0.02 7.04 -16.97
N GLN A 427 0.10 6.60 -18.22
CA GLN A 427 0.76 7.34 -19.30
C GLN A 427 -0.13 7.46 -20.53
N ASP A 428 0.15 8.50 -21.33
CA ASP A 428 -0.68 8.94 -22.45
C ASP A 428 0.06 8.72 -23.77
N PHE A 429 -0.64 8.20 -24.77
CA PHE A 429 -0.11 7.93 -26.12
C PHE A 429 -0.05 9.21 -26.94
N ARG A 430 1.15 9.81 -26.93
CA ARG A 430 1.51 11.05 -27.63
C ARG A 430 2.63 10.79 -28.63
N TYR A 431 2.96 11.82 -29.40
CA TYR A 431 4.15 11.84 -30.25
C TYR A 431 5.46 11.60 -29.48
N SER A 432 5.49 11.86 -28.16
CA SER A 432 6.60 11.54 -27.24
C SER A 432 6.19 10.55 -26.15
N TYR A 433 7.17 9.94 -25.48
CA TYR A 433 6.93 8.86 -24.50
C TYR A 433 6.48 9.34 -23.11
N GLY A 434 6.64 10.62 -22.78
CA GLY A 434 6.27 11.15 -21.47
C GLY A 434 7.23 10.70 -20.37
N TYR A 435 6.71 10.22 -19.24
CA TYR A 435 7.54 9.82 -18.09
C TYR A 435 7.84 8.32 -18.11
N ILE A 436 9.04 7.94 -18.58
CA ILE A 436 9.43 6.54 -18.80
C ILE A 436 9.32 5.68 -17.54
N LYS A 437 9.82 6.16 -16.40
CA LYS A 437 9.71 5.42 -15.12
C LYS A 437 8.27 5.09 -14.76
N GLY A 438 7.33 5.97 -15.12
CA GLY A 438 5.90 5.74 -14.99
C GLY A 438 5.41 4.68 -15.97
N LEU A 439 5.72 4.84 -17.26
CA LEU A 439 5.35 3.90 -18.33
C LEU A 439 5.80 2.46 -18.04
N THR A 440 6.93 2.29 -17.35
CA THR A 440 7.51 0.98 -17.06
C THR A 440 7.21 0.47 -15.65
N PHE A 441 6.43 1.20 -14.85
CA PHE A 441 6.26 0.97 -13.41
C PHE A 441 5.79 -0.46 -13.09
N ASN A 442 4.77 -0.97 -13.79
CA ASN A 442 4.21 -2.31 -13.53
C ASN A 442 5.12 -3.46 -14.05
N GLY A 443 6.03 -3.17 -15.00
CA GLY A 443 6.96 -4.16 -15.58
C GLY A 443 8.30 -4.26 -14.85
N LEU A 444 8.64 -3.26 -14.03
CA LEU A 444 9.96 -3.06 -13.44
C LEU A 444 10.55 -4.31 -12.75
N GLU A 445 9.73 -5.09 -12.03
CA GLU A 445 10.22 -6.28 -11.33
C GLU A 445 10.77 -7.36 -12.28
N GLN A 446 10.16 -7.49 -13.47
CA GLN A 446 10.56 -8.46 -14.47
C GLN A 446 11.72 -7.91 -15.28
N ASP A 447 11.63 -6.63 -15.65
CA ASP A 447 12.65 -5.91 -16.41
C ASP A 447 14.01 -6.02 -15.67
N ARG A 448 14.03 -5.73 -14.36
CA ARG A 448 15.25 -5.90 -13.54
C ARG A 448 15.78 -7.33 -13.48
N ARG A 449 14.93 -8.34 -13.32
CA ARG A 449 15.35 -9.75 -13.18
C ARG A 449 15.83 -10.36 -14.49
N LEU A 450 15.21 -10.00 -15.62
CA LEU A 450 15.38 -10.69 -16.90
C LEU A 450 16.38 -10.00 -17.83
N THR A 451 16.75 -8.74 -17.58
CA THR A 451 17.69 -7.99 -18.43
C THR A 451 19.00 -7.64 -17.73
N SER A 452 19.29 -8.22 -16.56
CA SER A 452 20.47 -7.86 -15.76
C SER A 452 21.80 -8.18 -16.44
N SER A 453 21.83 -9.10 -17.40
CA SER A 453 23.01 -9.45 -18.19
C SER A 453 23.28 -8.49 -19.36
N LEU A 454 22.33 -7.64 -19.73
CA LEU A 454 22.43 -6.79 -20.92
C LEU A 454 23.09 -5.44 -20.61
N VAL A 455 23.85 -4.93 -21.58
CA VAL A 455 24.48 -3.61 -21.54
C VAL A 455 23.76 -2.62 -22.46
N LEU A 456 24.09 -1.33 -22.40
CA LEU A 456 23.43 -0.29 -23.20
C LEU A 456 23.44 -0.61 -24.71
N SER A 457 24.54 -1.14 -25.23
CA SER A 457 24.65 -1.50 -26.65
C SER A 457 23.69 -2.62 -27.06
N ASP A 458 23.30 -3.51 -26.16
CA ASP A 458 22.26 -4.51 -26.43
C ASP A 458 20.88 -3.85 -26.54
N TRP A 459 20.58 -2.92 -25.64
CA TRP A 459 19.33 -2.16 -25.66
C TRP A 459 19.19 -1.31 -26.93
N LEU A 460 20.25 -0.60 -27.31
CA LEU A 460 20.29 0.19 -28.54
C LEU A 460 20.18 -0.70 -29.79
N ARG A 461 20.79 -1.88 -29.79
CA ARG A 461 20.67 -2.85 -30.90
C ARG A 461 19.24 -3.37 -31.04
N GLU A 462 18.57 -3.73 -29.95
CA GLU A 462 17.18 -4.17 -30.01
C GLU A 462 16.23 -3.00 -30.35
N ALA A 463 16.53 -1.77 -29.93
CA ALA A 463 15.80 -0.57 -30.36
C ALA A 463 15.94 -0.35 -31.86
N GLN A 464 17.15 -0.46 -32.41
CA GLN A 464 17.38 -0.39 -33.85
C GLN A 464 16.65 -1.51 -34.60
N THR A 465 16.66 -2.73 -34.05
CA THR A 465 15.93 -3.87 -34.64
C THR A 465 14.44 -3.60 -34.75
N VAL A 466 13.82 -3.02 -33.71
CA VAL A 466 12.40 -2.62 -33.75
C VAL A 466 12.18 -1.44 -34.68
N HIS A 467 13.06 -0.44 -34.67
CA HIS A 467 12.99 0.72 -35.57
C HIS A 467 12.95 0.29 -37.05
N GLU A 468 13.93 -0.51 -37.47
CA GLU A 468 14.06 -0.96 -38.86
C GLU A 468 12.91 -1.89 -39.30
N ALA A 469 12.44 -2.75 -38.40
CA ALA A 469 11.33 -3.66 -38.68
C ALA A 469 10.00 -2.93 -38.89
N LEU A 470 9.78 -1.80 -38.19
CA LEU A 470 8.53 -1.06 -38.21
C LEU A 470 8.56 0.06 -39.25
N THR A 471 8.71 -0.29 -40.52
CA THR A 471 8.65 0.67 -41.63
C THR A 471 7.30 1.39 -41.68
N ASP A 472 7.26 2.52 -42.40
CA ASP A 472 6.02 3.29 -42.57
C ASP A 472 4.88 2.43 -43.13
N SER A 473 5.17 1.57 -44.10
CA SER A 473 4.18 0.66 -44.68
C SER A 473 3.69 -0.39 -43.68
N VAL A 474 4.58 -0.89 -42.80
CA VAL A 474 4.20 -1.84 -41.74
C VAL A 474 3.29 -1.17 -40.73
N ILE A 475 3.63 0.05 -40.31
CA ILE A 475 2.81 0.83 -39.37
C ILE A 475 1.44 1.14 -39.98
N ASP A 476 1.41 1.62 -41.22
CA ASP A 476 0.16 1.96 -41.90
C ASP A 476 -0.72 0.71 -42.11
N ALA A 477 -0.11 -0.43 -42.49
CA ALA A 477 -0.81 -1.71 -42.60
C ALA A 477 -1.33 -2.24 -41.25
N ALA A 478 -0.55 -2.08 -40.17
CA ALA A 478 -0.97 -2.47 -38.84
C ALA A 478 -2.21 -1.69 -38.38
N VAL A 479 -2.21 -0.38 -38.59
CA VAL A 479 -3.33 0.50 -38.18
C VAL A 479 -4.60 0.22 -38.99
N ARG A 480 -4.48 -0.33 -40.22
CA ARG A 480 -5.62 -0.75 -41.05
C ARG A 480 -6.39 -1.97 -40.49
N HIS A 481 -5.89 -2.63 -39.45
CA HIS A 481 -6.66 -3.66 -38.74
C HIS A 481 -7.70 -3.10 -37.77
N LEU A 482 -7.74 -1.78 -37.56
CA LEU A 482 -8.88 -1.14 -36.91
C LEU A 482 -10.14 -1.31 -37.78
N PRO A 483 -11.35 -1.43 -37.17
CA PRO A 483 -12.59 -1.33 -37.93
C PRO A 483 -12.62 -0.07 -38.79
N GLU A 484 -13.17 -0.14 -40.00
CA GLU A 484 -13.07 0.96 -40.98
C GLU A 484 -13.62 2.30 -40.44
N SER A 485 -14.73 2.27 -39.69
CA SER A 485 -15.26 3.47 -39.03
C SER A 485 -14.29 4.08 -38.02
N ILE A 486 -13.61 3.24 -37.23
CA ILE A 486 -12.61 3.63 -36.23
C ILE A 486 -11.33 4.17 -36.89
N TYR A 487 -10.91 3.55 -38.01
CA TYR A 487 -9.77 4.01 -38.81
C TYR A 487 -10.01 5.44 -39.33
N ARG A 488 -11.21 5.74 -39.83
CA ARG A 488 -11.57 7.10 -40.29
C ARG A 488 -11.49 8.15 -39.17
N ILE A 489 -11.79 7.79 -37.93
CA ILE A 489 -11.77 8.71 -36.78
C ILE A 489 -10.34 8.97 -36.29
N SER A 490 -9.50 7.93 -36.21
CA SER A 490 -8.22 8.01 -35.46
C SER A 490 -7.01 7.37 -36.12
N GLY A 491 -7.18 6.67 -37.25
CA GLY A 491 -6.13 5.85 -37.86
C GLY A 491 -4.92 6.67 -38.30
N ALA A 492 -5.12 7.76 -39.02
CA ALA A 492 -4.01 8.62 -39.48
C ALA A 492 -3.22 9.22 -38.31
N GLU A 493 -3.90 9.69 -37.25
CA GLU A 493 -3.25 10.22 -36.05
C GLU A 493 -2.44 9.13 -35.33
N MET A 494 -3.00 7.93 -35.18
CA MET A 494 -2.32 6.79 -34.55
C MET A 494 -1.05 6.39 -35.31
N ALA A 495 -1.13 6.27 -36.64
CA ALA A 495 0.01 5.94 -37.48
C ALA A 495 1.12 7.00 -37.36
N ASN A 496 0.76 8.28 -37.41
CA ASN A 496 1.73 9.37 -37.27
C ASN A 496 2.40 9.39 -35.88
N LYS A 497 1.66 9.10 -34.81
CA LYS A 497 2.24 8.95 -33.47
C LYS A 497 3.18 7.75 -33.38
N LEU A 498 2.82 6.61 -33.93
CA LEU A 498 3.68 5.43 -33.99
C LEU A 498 4.99 5.74 -34.73
N LYS A 499 4.91 6.38 -35.90
CA LYS A 499 6.09 6.79 -36.68
C LYS A 499 6.98 7.77 -35.89
N ALA A 500 6.41 8.80 -35.29
CA ALA A 500 7.18 9.76 -34.48
C ALA A 500 7.85 9.11 -33.26
N ARG A 501 7.15 8.18 -32.58
CA ARG A 501 7.70 7.47 -31.43
C ARG A 501 8.75 6.43 -31.84
N ARG A 502 8.65 5.83 -33.03
CA ARG A 502 9.68 4.96 -33.60
C ARG A 502 11.01 5.72 -33.70
N GLU A 503 10.99 6.97 -34.18
CA GLU A 503 12.21 7.80 -34.29
C GLU A 503 12.89 8.11 -32.95
N LEU A 504 12.15 8.09 -31.84
CA LEU A 504 12.67 8.35 -30.50
C LEU A 504 13.06 7.07 -29.73
N LEU A 505 12.99 5.89 -30.36
CA LEU A 505 13.09 4.62 -29.65
C LEU A 505 14.48 4.37 -29.04
N SER A 506 15.55 4.85 -29.68
CA SER A 506 16.92 4.75 -29.14
C SER A 506 17.09 5.59 -27.87
N ASP A 507 16.57 6.82 -27.86
CA ASP A 507 16.62 7.70 -26.67
C ASP A 507 15.86 7.07 -25.49
N VAL A 508 14.73 6.42 -25.77
CA VAL A 508 13.93 5.72 -24.76
C VAL A 508 14.64 4.49 -24.22
N ALA A 509 15.31 3.73 -25.10
CA ALA A 509 16.10 2.57 -24.71
C ALA A 509 17.25 2.99 -23.78
N GLU A 510 17.93 4.08 -24.09
CA GLU A 510 18.98 4.66 -23.25
C GLU A 510 18.44 5.15 -21.91
N GLU A 511 17.39 5.99 -21.91
CA GLU A 511 16.78 6.52 -20.68
C GLU A 511 16.35 5.40 -19.75
N TYR A 512 15.67 4.37 -20.28
CA TYR A 512 15.19 3.28 -19.46
C TYR A 512 16.30 2.35 -18.98
N TYR A 513 17.31 2.08 -19.83
CA TYR A 513 18.49 1.35 -19.42
C TYR A 513 19.17 2.03 -18.21
N SER A 514 19.35 3.36 -18.22
CA SER A 514 19.93 4.09 -17.10
C SER A 514 19.12 3.93 -15.80
N VAL A 515 17.79 3.73 -15.89
CA VAL A 515 16.95 3.44 -14.72
C VAL A 515 17.24 2.05 -14.16
N LEU A 516 17.36 1.04 -15.02
CA LEU A 516 17.60 -0.35 -14.63
C LEU A 516 19.03 -0.57 -14.12
N ALA A 517 20.01 0.06 -14.78
CA ALA A 517 21.42 -0.09 -14.48
C ALA A 517 21.84 0.52 -13.13
N ARG A 518 21.07 1.49 -12.60
CA ARG A 518 21.42 2.15 -11.34
C ARG A 518 21.59 1.18 -10.17
N VAL A 519 20.76 0.14 -10.12
CA VAL A 519 20.86 -0.94 -9.13
C VAL A 519 20.57 -2.26 -9.82
N VAL A 520 21.55 -3.14 -9.94
CA VAL A 520 21.41 -4.40 -10.69
C VAL A 520 21.41 -5.61 -9.76
N ASP A 521 20.43 -6.50 -9.98
CA ASP A 521 20.33 -7.77 -9.28
C ASP A 521 20.87 -8.89 -10.20
N VAL A 522 21.95 -9.56 -9.78
CA VAL A 522 22.50 -10.77 -10.39
C VAL A 522 22.08 -11.93 -9.49
N VAL A 523 21.18 -12.76 -9.98
CA VAL A 523 20.51 -13.77 -9.15
C VAL A 523 20.79 -15.15 -9.71
N GLY A 524 21.34 -16.01 -8.86
CA GLY A 524 21.62 -17.42 -9.11
C GLY A 524 20.36 -18.30 -9.15
N SER A 525 20.49 -19.51 -8.62
CA SER A 525 19.47 -20.56 -8.63
C SER A 525 19.48 -21.34 -7.32
N ASP A 526 18.54 -22.26 -7.11
CA ASP A 526 18.48 -23.18 -5.98
C ASP A 526 19.53 -24.31 -6.13
N LYS A 527 20.58 -24.08 -6.93
CA LYS A 527 21.75 -24.94 -7.18
C LYS A 527 23.02 -24.19 -6.80
N HIS A 528 24.18 -24.74 -7.12
CA HIS A 528 25.46 -24.21 -6.68
C HIS A 528 26.07 -23.29 -7.74
N GLU A 529 26.43 -22.08 -7.32
CA GLU A 529 27.11 -21.08 -8.11
C GLU A 529 28.40 -20.55 -7.46
N LEU A 530 29.33 -20.16 -8.32
CA LEU A 530 30.50 -19.37 -7.97
C LEU A 530 30.35 -17.98 -8.58
N PHE A 531 30.32 -16.96 -7.73
CA PHE A 531 30.34 -15.55 -8.10
C PHE A 531 31.77 -15.01 -7.96
N GLU A 532 32.38 -14.62 -9.07
CA GLU A 532 33.67 -13.93 -9.11
C GLU A 532 33.46 -12.43 -9.35
N VAL A 533 34.06 -11.61 -8.50
CA VAL A 533 34.01 -10.14 -8.59
C VAL A 533 35.43 -9.59 -8.61
N ARG A 534 35.75 -8.89 -9.70
CA ARG A 534 37.08 -8.30 -9.92
C ARG A 534 36.99 -6.89 -10.50
N SER A 535 38.01 -6.07 -10.24
CA SER A 535 38.15 -4.77 -10.89
C SER A 535 38.50 -4.95 -12.37
N ALA A 536 37.82 -4.21 -13.23
CA ALA A 536 38.14 -4.10 -14.66
C ALA A 536 38.86 -2.78 -15.00
N GLY A 537 39.19 -1.97 -13.98
CA GLY A 537 39.80 -0.65 -14.12
C GLY A 537 39.24 0.36 -13.11
N PRO A 538 39.68 1.62 -13.15
CA PRO A 538 39.13 2.67 -12.30
C PRO A 538 37.61 2.81 -12.49
N GLY A 539 36.84 2.72 -11.39
CA GLY A 539 35.37 2.80 -11.42
C GLY A 539 34.65 1.59 -12.02
N ARG A 540 35.37 0.56 -12.46
CA ARG A 540 34.78 -0.57 -13.21
C ARG A 540 34.91 -1.90 -12.47
N THR A 541 33.85 -2.69 -12.49
CA THR A 541 33.78 -4.01 -11.85
C THR A 541 33.25 -5.04 -12.82
N GLU A 542 33.99 -6.12 -13.03
CA GLU A 542 33.51 -7.29 -13.77
C GLU A 542 32.96 -8.34 -12.79
N ILE A 543 31.79 -8.86 -13.12
CA ILE A 543 31.17 -9.99 -12.44
C ILE A 543 31.04 -11.14 -13.41
N VAL A 544 31.50 -12.31 -12.97
CA VAL A 544 31.31 -13.58 -13.67
C VAL A 544 30.64 -14.57 -12.73
N VAL A 545 29.63 -15.29 -13.21
CA VAL A 545 28.97 -16.34 -12.44
C VAL A 545 29.11 -17.66 -13.16
N TYR A 546 29.54 -18.69 -12.42
CA TYR A 546 29.68 -20.04 -12.91
C TYR A 546 28.74 -20.99 -12.20
N LYS A 547 28.14 -21.91 -12.96
CA LYS A 547 27.57 -23.15 -12.43
C LYS A 547 28.70 -24.02 -11.90
N THR A 548 28.54 -24.53 -10.68
CA THR A 548 29.47 -25.49 -10.07
C THR A 548 28.80 -26.83 -9.79
N SER A 549 29.63 -27.86 -9.58
CA SER A 549 29.16 -29.12 -9.00
C SER A 549 29.06 -29.00 -7.47
N LYS A 550 28.45 -30.00 -6.81
CA LYS A 550 28.44 -30.09 -5.34
C LYS A 550 29.82 -30.06 -4.69
N ALA A 551 30.86 -30.46 -5.43
CA ALA A 551 32.25 -30.46 -4.97
C ALA A 551 32.99 -29.15 -5.28
N GLY A 552 32.32 -28.14 -5.83
CA GLY A 552 32.91 -26.84 -6.19
C GLY A 552 33.56 -26.77 -7.58
N GLU A 553 33.63 -27.88 -8.33
CA GLU A 553 34.18 -27.86 -9.70
C GLU A 553 33.35 -26.97 -10.63
N ILE A 554 33.99 -26.01 -11.29
CA ILE A 554 33.38 -25.16 -12.33
C ILE A 554 32.93 -26.04 -13.51
N ARG A 555 31.66 -25.87 -13.92
CA ARG A 555 31.07 -26.59 -15.05
C ARG A 555 30.82 -25.70 -16.24
N LYS A 556 30.30 -24.49 -16.02
CA LYS A 556 29.83 -23.60 -17.09
C LYS A 556 29.73 -22.16 -16.62
N GLU A 557 30.14 -21.21 -17.46
CA GLU A 557 29.81 -19.79 -17.28
C GLU A 557 28.34 -19.53 -17.63
N ILE A 558 27.60 -18.89 -16.72
CA ILE A 558 26.17 -18.61 -16.87
C ILE A 558 25.85 -17.11 -16.89
N PHE A 559 26.78 -16.25 -16.47
CA PHE A 559 26.65 -14.80 -16.50
C PHE A 559 28.03 -14.13 -16.58
N ARG A 560 28.13 -13.04 -17.34
CA ARG A 560 29.28 -12.13 -17.35
C ARG A 560 28.81 -10.73 -17.66
N ARG A 561 29.22 -9.73 -16.87
CA ARG A 561 29.00 -8.32 -17.16
C ARG A 561 30.02 -7.42 -16.48
N GLU A 562 30.46 -6.39 -17.19
CA GLU A 562 31.22 -5.25 -16.65
C GLU A 562 30.26 -4.13 -16.27
N PHE A 563 30.48 -3.52 -15.11
CA PHE A 563 29.69 -2.44 -14.55
C PHE A 563 30.57 -1.22 -14.32
N ASP A 564 30.06 -0.03 -14.67
CA ASP A 564 30.72 1.26 -14.48
C ASP A 564 30.04 2.05 -13.35
N SER A 565 30.83 2.67 -12.47
CA SER A 565 30.35 3.46 -11.32
C SER A 565 29.60 4.74 -11.71
N ASP A 566 29.80 5.25 -12.92
CA ASP A 566 29.05 6.40 -13.40
C ASP A 566 27.60 6.02 -13.74
N GLU A 567 27.38 4.76 -14.09
CA GLU A 567 26.08 4.20 -14.47
C GLU A 567 25.39 3.48 -13.30
N THR A 568 26.14 2.68 -12.54
CA THR A 568 25.66 1.76 -11.51
C THR A 568 26.07 2.24 -10.11
N ASP A 569 25.14 2.29 -9.17
CA ASP A 569 25.45 2.58 -7.75
C ASP A 569 25.67 1.30 -6.93
N GLU A 570 24.88 0.26 -7.22
CA GLU A 570 24.80 -0.93 -6.38
C GLU A 570 24.56 -2.20 -7.21
N ILE A 571 25.34 -3.24 -6.94
CA ILE A 571 25.19 -4.57 -7.53
C ILE A 571 24.84 -5.56 -6.41
N ARG A 572 23.83 -6.41 -6.63
CA ARG A 572 23.35 -7.39 -5.66
C ARG A 572 23.46 -8.79 -6.21
N LEU A 573 24.33 -9.60 -5.61
CA LEU A 573 24.57 -10.99 -5.96
C LEU A 573 23.75 -11.86 -5.01
N TYR A 574 22.77 -12.59 -5.53
CA TYR A 574 21.91 -13.48 -4.74
C TYR A 574 22.22 -14.94 -5.05
N GLY A 575 22.57 -15.72 -4.02
CA GLY A 575 22.81 -17.17 -4.11
C GLY A 575 21.52 -18.00 -4.19
N LEU A 576 20.46 -17.62 -3.44
CA LEU A 576 19.24 -18.41 -3.25
C LEU A 576 19.48 -19.66 -2.37
N ASP A 577 18.93 -20.83 -2.70
CA ASP A 577 18.97 -22.02 -1.83
C ASP A 577 20.27 -22.84 -1.98
N GLY A 578 21.15 -22.46 -2.90
CA GLY A 578 22.43 -23.12 -3.18
C GLY A 578 23.43 -23.12 -2.03
N ASN A 579 24.44 -23.99 -2.12
CA ASN A 579 25.72 -23.76 -1.42
C ASN A 579 26.62 -22.99 -2.39
N ASP A 580 26.69 -21.69 -2.21
CA ASP A 580 27.31 -20.77 -3.15
C ASP A 580 28.65 -20.25 -2.64
N THR A 581 29.49 -19.85 -3.58
CA THR A 581 30.80 -19.27 -3.28
C THR A 581 30.90 -17.87 -3.88
N PHE A 582 31.27 -16.89 -3.06
CA PHE A 582 31.49 -15.51 -3.48
C PHE A 582 32.96 -15.17 -3.30
N ILE A 583 33.67 -14.98 -4.41
CA ILE A 583 35.08 -14.56 -4.44
C ILE A 583 35.14 -13.09 -4.89
N VAL A 584 35.57 -12.21 -4.00
CA VAL A 584 35.68 -10.77 -4.25
C VAL A 584 37.13 -10.32 -4.10
N GLU A 585 37.80 -10.13 -5.24
CA GLU A 585 39.15 -9.60 -5.28
C GLU A 585 39.13 -8.07 -5.14
N SER A 586 38.32 -7.39 -5.93
CA SER A 586 38.22 -5.93 -5.85
C SER A 586 36.94 -5.43 -6.48
N VAL A 587 36.51 -4.25 -6.05
CA VAL A 587 35.36 -3.52 -6.61
C VAL A 587 35.86 -2.15 -7.04
N GLY A 588 35.42 -1.70 -8.21
CA GLY A 588 35.69 -0.36 -8.72
C GLY A 588 35.25 0.71 -7.71
N GLY A 589 36.04 1.78 -7.58
CA GLY A 589 35.71 2.89 -6.68
C GLY A 589 34.33 3.47 -6.97
N GLY A 590 33.54 3.75 -5.92
CA GLY A 590 32.18 4.31 -6.04
C GLY A 590 31.06 3.27 -6.08
N LEU A 591 31.35 2.01 -6.41
CA LEU A 591 30.35 0.93 -6.48
C LEU A 591 30.15 0.24 -5.13
N THR A 592 28.89 -0.10 -4.80
CA THR A 592 28.57 -1.01 -3.70
C THR A 592 28.22 -2.39 -4.23
N THR A 593 28.98 -3.42 -3.85
CA THR A 593 28.65 -4.82 -4.20
C THR A 593 28.17 -5.56 -2.98
N ARG A 594 26.96 -6.12 -3.05
CA ARG A 594 26.35 -6.93 -2.00
C ARG A 594 26.41 -8.40 -2.41
N CYS A 595 26.98 -9.24 -1.55
CA CYS A 595 26.88 -10.69 -1.64
C CYS A 595 25.82 -11.14 -0.64
N ILE A 596 24.76 -11.76 -1.13
CA ILE A 596 23.62 -12.22 -0.33
C ILE A 596 23.51 -13.72 -0.52
N GLY A 597 23.77 -14.46 0.56
CA GLY A 597 23.57 -15.90 0.59
C GLY A 597 22.09 -16.26 0.76
N GLY A 598 21.82 -17.49 1.17
CA GLY A 598 20.47 -17.94 1.48
C GLY A 598 20.44 -19.06 2.52
N PRO A 599 19.50 -20.02 2.42
CA PRO A 599 19.41 -21.13 3.36
C PRO A 599 20.56 -22.15 3.28
N GLY A 600 21.32 -22.16 2.18
CA GLY A 600 22.42 -23.09 1.98
C GLY A 600 23.70 -22.69 2.73
N ALA A 601 24.72 -23.55 2.65
CA ALA A 601 26.01 -23.32 3.30
C ALA A 601 26.95 -22.56 2.36
N ASP A 602 27.03 -21.25 2.55
CA ASP A 602 27.70 -20.32 1.65
C ASP A 602 29.14 -20.00 2.10
N THR A 603 30.00 -19.70 1.12
CA THR A 603 31.41 -19.34 1.32
C THR A 603 31.69 -17.94 0.77
N PHE A 604 32.17 -17.04 1.63
CA PHE A 604 32.54 -15.67 1.25
C PHE A 604 34.04 -15.46 1.41
N MET A 605 34.73 -15.18 0.31
CA MET A 605 36.17 -14.94 0.27
C MET A 605 36.44 -13.54 -0.27
N THR A 606 37.01 -12.65 0.54
CA THR A 606 37.39 -11.30 0.10
C THR A 606 38.83 -10.98 0.50
N ILE A 607 39.59 -10.31 -0.37
CA ILE A 607 40.97 -9.91 -0.03
C ILE A 607 41.02 -8.62 0.81
N ASP A 608 42.17 -8.34 1.42
CA ASP A 608 42.44 -7.08 2.13
C ASP A 608 42.39 -5.89 1.15
N GLY A 609 41.58 -4.88 1.47
CA GLY A 609 41.46 -3.65 0.67
C GLY A 609 40.24 -3.59 -0.27
N ALA A 610 39.43 -4.65 -0.35
CA ALA A 610 38.18 -4.68 -1.12
C ALA A 610 37.09 -3.78 -0.49
N ARG A 611 37.17 -2.47 -0.76
CA ARG A 611 36.19 -1.46 -0.30
C ARG A 611 34.90 -1.58 -1.12
N GLY A 612 33.77 -1.18 -0.52
CA GLY A 612 32.45 -1.22 -1.19
C GLY A 612 31.73 -2.57 -1.11
N VAL A 613 32.35 -3.59 -0.52
CA VAL A 613 31.78 -4.94 -0.38
C VAL A 613 30.93 -5.07 0.89
N ARG A 614 29.73 -5.63 0.75
CA ARG A 614 28.84 -5.97 1.87
C ARG A 614 28.40 -7.42 1.76
N VAL A 615 28.52 -8.19 2.83
CA VAL A 615 28.09 -9.59 2.90
C VAL A 615 26.87 -9.69 3.81
N HIS A 616 25.84 -10.42 3.38
CA HIS A 616 24.60 -10.65 4.12
C HIS A 616 24.31 -12.14 4.17
N ASP A 617 24.26 -12.71 5.38
CA ASP A 617 23.88 -14.10 5.59
C ASP A 617 23.49 -14.39 7.06
N THR A 618 23.10 -15.62 7.36
CA THR A 618 22.82 -16.14 8.71
C THR A 618 24.09 -16.30 9.56
N HIS A 619 23.91 -16.48 10.87
CA HIS A 619 25.04 -16.58 11.80
C HIS A 619 25.84 -17.88 11.69
N GLU A 620 25.19 -18.98 11.31
CA GLU A 620 25.74 -20.34 11.34
C GLU A 620 25.65 -20.99 9.95
N GLY A 621 26.48 -22.00 9.69
CA GLY A 621 26.47 -22.76 8.43
C GLY A 621 27.36 -22.21 7.31
N ASN A 622 27.90 -20.99 7.48
CA ASN A 622 28.66 -20.27 6.45
C ASN A 622 30.15 -20.10 6.75
N ILE A 623 30.98 -20.05 5.72
CA ILE A 623 32.42 -19.80 5.80
C ILE A 623 32.72 -18.36 5.41
N PHE A 624 33.29 -17.58 6.32
CA PHE A 624 33.68 -16.18 6.05
C PHE A 624 35.20 -16.02 6.15
N SER A 625 35.85 -15.77 5.01
CA SER A 625 37.26 -15.39 4.90
C SER A 625 37.33 -13.97 4.32
N THR A 626 37.09 -12.96 5.16
CA THR A 626 36.92 -11.57 4.70
C THR A 626 38.06 -10.65 5.15
N GLY A 627 38.74 -10.02 4.19
CA GLY A 627 39.74 -8.99 4.43
C GLY A 627 39.20 -7.62 4.89
N ARG A 628 40.12 -6.72 5.26
CA ARG A 628 39.83 -5.35 5.71
C ARG A 628 39.15 -4.52 4.62
N GLY A 629 37.98 -3.96 4.93
CA GLY A 629 37.18 -3.13 4.01
C GLY A 629 35.82 -3.74 3.68
N THR A 630 35.66 -5.05 3.88
CA THR A 630 34.38 -5.76 3.74
C THR A 630 33.51 -5.56 4.97
N ARG A 631 32.21 -5.24 4.76
CA ARG A 631 31.24 -5.16 5.85
C ARG A 631 30.35 -6.40 5.87
N VAL A 632 30.58 -7.28 6.84
CA VAL A 632 29.75 -8.48 7.07
C VAL A 632 28.56 -8.13 7.98
N GLN A 633 27.34 -8.49 7.57
CA GLN A 633 26.10 -8.35 8.32
C GLN A 633 25.50 -9.74 8.48
N ARG A 634 25.58 -10.28 9.70
CA ARG A 634 24.97 -11.58 10.03
C ARG A 634 23.63 -11.37 10.71
N THR A 635 22.60 -12.08 10.26
CA THR A 635 21.25 -11.97 10.81
C THR A 635 20.43 -13.22 10.52
N ASP A 636 19.65 -13.65 11.50
CA ASP A 636 18.70 -14.77 11.35
C ASP A 636 17.32 -14.29 10.88
N ASP A 637 17.19 -13.00 10.52
CA ASP A 637 15.99 -12.50 9.86
C ASP A 637 16.00 -12.96 8.38
N PRO A 638 15.10 -13.89 7.99
CA PRO A 638 15.07 -14.41 6.63
C PRO A 638 14.78 -13.32 5.59
N TRP A 639 14.17 -12.19 6.00
CA TRP A 639 13.88 -11.09 5.09
C TRP A 639 15.13 -10.53 4.43
N VAL A 640 16.27 -10.51 5.13
CA VAL A 640 17.51 -9.92 4.59
C VAL A 640 18.07 -10.74 3.43
N ASN A 641 17.98 -12.07 3.52
CA ASN A 641 18.56 -12.99 2.52
C ASN A 641 17.56 -13.38 1.42
N THR A 642 16.25 -13.35 1.71
CA THR A 642 15.22 -13.75 0.74
C THR A 642 15.25 -12.86 -0.51
N TYR A 643 15.30 -13.45 -1.72
CA TYR A 643 15.12 -12.68 -2.95
C TYR A 643 13.64 -12.31 -3.14
N GLU A 644 13.33 -11.01 -3.07
CA GLU A 644 11.99 -10.47 -3.33
C GLU A 644 12.10 -9.41 -4.44
N PRO A 645 11.68 -9.72 -5.69
CA PRO A 645 11.78 -8.80 -6.82
C PRO A 645 11.10 -7.43 -6.58
N ARG A 646 10.05 -7.39 -5.73
CA ARG A 646 9.30 -6.15 -5.40
C ARG A 646 9.96 -5.31 -4.32
N ALA A 647 11.09 -5.75 -3.76
CA ALA A 647 11.81 -5.02 -2.72
C ALA A 647 12.43 -3.72 -3.26
N TYR A 648 12.80 -3.67 -4.55
CA TYR A 648 13.25 -2.43 -5.17
C TYR A 648 12.06 -1.50 -5.44
N ARG A 649 12.20 -0.24 -5.03
CA ARG A 649 11.22 0.83 -5.28
C ARG A 649 11.95 2.09 -5.71
N HIS A 650 11.36 2.82 -6.66
CA HIS A 650 11.88 4.13 -7.04
C HIS A 650 11.83 5.12 -5.87
N ASN A 651 12.78 6.04 -5.84
CA ASN A 651 12.68 7.19 -4.95
C ASN A 651 11.51 8.07 -5.40
N VAL A 652 10.78 8.64 -4.45
CA VAL A 652 9.55 9.38 -4.72
C VAL A 652 9.69 10.80 -4.16
N THR A 653 9.28 11.78 -4.95
CA THR A 653 9.14 13.17 -4.53
C THR A 653 7.67 13.55 -4.65
N LEU A 654 7.05 13.90 -3.52
CA LEU A 654 5.63 14.26 -3.45
C LEU A 654 5.51 15.69 -2.90
N PRO A 655 4.99 16.66 -3.66
CA PRO A 655 4.61 17.94 -3.10
C PRO A 655 3.42 17.74 -2.16
N GLN A 656 3.29 18.65 -1.23
CA GLN A 656 2.22 18.67 -0.25
C GLN A 656 1.59 20.05 -0.28
N LEU A 657 0.27 20.09 -0.26
CA LEU A 657 -0.51 21.32 -0.19
C LEU A 657 -1.52 21.15 0.94
N PHE A 658 -1.68 22.19 1.75
CA PHE A 658 -2.67 22.22 2.80
C PHE A 658 -3.13 23.66 3.07
N PHE A 659 -4.31 23.79 3.66
CA PHE A 659 -4.85 25.07 4.09
C PHE A 659 -5.60 24.85 5.40
N GLY A 660 -5.76 25.91 6.18
CA GLY A 660 -6.47 25.84 7.45
C GLY A 660 -6.84 27.23 7.96
N GLY A 661 -7.50 27.27 9.11
CA GLY A 661 -7.72 28.54 9.78
C GLY A 661 -8.14 28.37 11.23
N ASN A 662 -7.86 29.40 12.03
CA ASN A 662 -8.24 29.46 13.43
C ASN A 662 -8.57 30.91 13.84
N ALA A 663 -9.12 31.09 15.05
CA ALA A 663 -9.57 32.40 15.53
C ALA A 663 -8.43 33.39 15.79
N ASP A 664 -7.19 32.93 15.92
CA ASP A 664 -5.98 33.68 16.31
C ASP A 664 -5.05 34.02 15.11
N ASP A 665 -5.00 33.19 14.08
CA ASP A 665 -4.16 33.36 12.88
C ASP A 665 -4.96 33.69 11.61
N GLY A 666 -6.29 33.56 11.64
CA GLY A 666 -7.13 33.67 10.44
C GLY A 666 -6.93 32.48 9.50
N VAL A 667 -7.09 32.69 8.19
CA VAL A 667 -6.84 31.66 7.15
C VAL A 667 -5.36 31.63 6.80
N PHE A 668 -4.79 30.42 6.76
CA PHE A 668 -3.41 30.19 6.33
C PHE A 668 -3.34 29.16 5.20
N LEU A 669 -2.36 29.36 4.33
CA LEU A 669 -2.03 28.49 3.20
C LEU A 669 -0.65 27.90 3.42
N GLY A 670 -0.50 26.62 3.16
CA GLY A 670 0.74 25.90 3.34
C GLY A 670 1.06 24.94 2.20
N GLY A 671 2.35 24.72 2.00
CA GLY A 671 2.89 23.86 0.98
C GLY A 671 4.17 23.18 1.45
N GLY A 672 4.66 22.22 0.69
CA GLY A 672 5.87 21.50 1.06
C GLY A 672 6.23 20.37 0.12
N VAL A 673 7.23 19.59 0.51
CA VAL A 673 7.70 18.43 -0.23
C VAL A 673 8.04 17.29 0.72
N LYS A 674 7.69 16.07 0.31
CA LYS A 674 8.05 14.81 0.95
C LYS A 674 8.94 14.02 -0.02
N LEU A 675 10.19 13.82 0.39
CA LEU A 675 11.21 13.07 -0.34
C LEU A 675 11.36 11.70 0.32
N VAL A 676 11.00 10.64 -0.39
CA VAL A 676 11.11 9.25 0.05
C VAL A 676 12.24 8.58 -0.72
N LYS A 677 13.27 8.13 -0.01
CA LYS A 677 14.33 7.32 -0.59
C LYS A 677 14.21 5.89 -0.08
N HIS A 678 14.23 4.94 -1.00
CA HIS A 678 14.21 3.51 -0.70
C HIS A 678 15.65 2.95 -0.71
N GLY A 679 15.88 1.90 0.06
CA GLY A 679 17.19 1.27 0.17
C GLY A 679 17.08 -0.24 0.34
N PHE A 680 18.21 -0.94 0.21
CA PHE A 680 18.27 -2.39 0.30
C PHE A 680 17.66 -2.90 1.62
N LYS A 681 16.60 -3.71 1.51
CA LYS A 681 15.91 -4.37 2.62
C LYS A 681 15.42 -3.45 3.75
N LYS A 682 15.24 -2.15 3.45
CA LYS A 682 14.66 -1.16 4.36
C LYS A 682 13.16 -1.03 4.10
N ALA A 683 12.35 -1.27 5.12
CA ALA A 683 10.91 -1.10 5.07
C ALA A 683 10.45 -0.13 6.18
N PRO A 684 9.50 0.78 5.92
CA PRO A 684 8.85 1.04 4.62
C PRO A 684 9.72 1.84 3.62
N TYR A 685 10.85 2.41 4.07
CA TYR A 685 11.80 3.21 3.28
C TYR A 685 13.18 3.23 3.96
N ASP A 686 14.23 3.70 3.26
CA ASP A 686 15.54 4.00 3.88
C ASP A 686 15.47 5.30 4.68
N ARG A 687 14.91 6.33 4.05
CA ARG A 687 14.68 7.62 4.71
C ARG A 687 13.52 8.39 4.10
N VAL A 688 12.90 9.22 4.91
CA VAL A 688 11.95 10.26 4.49
C VAL A 688 12.39 11.61 5.02
N ASN A 689 12.36 12.60 4.14
CA ASN A 689 12.53 14.01 4.50
C ASN A 689 11.25 14.75 4.11
N ARG A 690 10.64 15.45 5.06
CA ARG A 690 9.42 16.22 4.86
C ARG A 690 9.70 17.67 5.26
N ILE A 691 9.50 18.59 4.32
CA ILE A 691 9.63 20.03 4.55
C ILE A 691 8.25 20.64 4.29
N LEU A 692 7.70 21.34 5.27
CA LEU A 692 6.42 22.04 5.19
C LEU A 692 6.62 23.50 5.56
N GLY A 693 5.95 24.39 4.84
CA GLY A 693 5.84 25.81 5.16
C GLY A 693 4.38 26.22 5.15
N ASN A 694 3.97 27.12 6.03
CA ASN A 694 2.70 27.83 5.91
C ASN A 694 2.85 29.31 6.27
N PHE A 695 1.89 30.10 5.77
CA PHE A 695 1.82 31.53 6.00
C PHE A 695 0.39 31.93 6.37
N ALA A 696 0.26 32.67 7.47
CA ALA A 696 -0.99 33.25 7.96
C ALA A 696 -1.03 34.75 7.63
N GLY A 697 -1.92 35.15 6.71
CA GLY A 697 -1.98 36.53 6.23
C GLY A 697 -2.36 37.56 7.30
N ARG A 698 -3.11 37.15 8.33
CA ARG A 698 -3.60 38.08 9.38
C ARG A 698 -2.51 38.50 10.37
N THR A 699 -1.63 37.59 10.75
CA THR A 699 -0.56 37.82 11.74
C THR A 699 0.81 38.05 11.07
N ALA A 700 0.89 37.84 9.76
CA ALA A 700 2.12 37.71 8.98
C ALA A 700 3.06 36.61 9.53
N ALA A 701 2.51 35.66 10.29
CA ALA A 701 3.26 34.55 10.84
C ALA A 701 3.50 33.48 9.77
N TYR A 702 4.70 32.93 9.75
CA TYR A 702 5.04 31.75 9.01
C TYR A 702 5.56 30.65 9.94
N ASN A 703 5.28 29.40 9.56
CA ASN A 703 5.85 28.23 10.19
C ASN A 703 6.55 27.40 9.13
N VAL A 704 7.81 27.03 9.39
CA VAL A 704 8.56 26.06 8.59
C VAL A 704 8.92 24.88 9.48
N VAL A 705 8.52 23.68 9.04
CA VAL A 705 8.78 22.43 9.74
C VAL A 705 9.55 21.49 8.85
N TYR A 706 10.60 20.88 9.40
CA TYR A 706 11.34 19.79 8.81
C TYR A 706 11.24 18.55 9.70
N HIS A 707 10.90 17.42 9.09
CA HIS A 707 10.93 16.10 9.70
C HIS A 707 11.76 15.15 8.83
N GLY A 708 12.86 14.65 9.38
CA GLY A 708 13.69 13.61 8.81
C GLY A 708 13.57 12.33 9.61
N HIS A 709 13.29 11.20 8.96
CA HIS A 709 13.29 9.88 9.57
C HIS A 709 14.15 8.93 8.73
N PHE A 710 15.17 8.34 9.35
CA PHE A 710 16.14 7.46 8.71
C PHE A 710 16.11 6.09 9.40
N VAL A 711 15.63 5.08 8.68
CA VAL A 711 15.32 3.76 9.23
C VAL A 711 16.61 2.96 9.43
N GLN A 712 16.82 2.46 10.63
CA GLN A 712 18.02 1.76 11.10
C GLN A 712 19.33 2.37 10.54
N ALA A 713 19.46 3.69 10.66
CA ALA A 713 20.61 4.43 10.19
C ALA A 713 21.87 4.14 11.04
N VAL A 714 21.68 3.79 12.31
CA VAL A 714 22.75 3.40 13.25
C VAL A 714 22.45 2.01 13.80
N ARG A 715 23.04 0.97 13.19
CA ARG A 715 22.75 -0.44 13.50
C ARG A 715 21.25 -0.73 13.39
N ALA A 716 20.59 -1.09 14.48
CA ALA A 716 19.16 -1.35 14.55
C ALA A 716 18.33 -0.11 14.95
N LEU A 717 18.98 1.04 15.20
CA LEU A 717 18.33 2.26 15.66
C LEU A 717 18.03 3.20 14.51
N ASP A 718 16.82 3.74 14.53
CA ASP A 718 16.37 4.81 13.65
C ASP A 718 16.99 6.15 14.10
N VAL A 719 17.12 7.08 13.16
CA VAL A 719 17.49 8.47 13.45
C VAL A 719 16.33 9.38 13.07
N TYR A 720 15.94 10.26 13.99
CA TYR A 720 14.92 11.29 13.81
C TYR A 720 15.59 12.66 13.87
N LEU A 721 15.33 13.49 12.88
CA LEU A 721 15.79 14.88 12.83
C LEU A 721 14.57 15.78 12.71
N ASP A 722 14.33 16.61 13.70
CA ASP A 722 13.21 17.55 13.70
C ASP A 722 13.75 18.97 13.80
N ALA A 723 13.21 19.87 12.99
CA ALA A 723 13.46 21.30 13.11
C ALA A 723 12.16 22.08 12.84
N GLU A 724 11.90 23.10 13.65
CA GLU A 724 10.73 23.94 13.51
C GLU A 724 11.12 25.40 13.74
N ILE A 725 10.61 26.28 12.87
CA ILE A 725 10.73 27.73 12.98
C ILE A 725 9.31 28.30 12.96
N ARG A 726 8.95 29.04 14.02
CA ARG A 726 7.71 29.83 14.09
C ARG A 726 8.09 31.30 14.22
N SER A 727 7.81 32.09 13.19
CA SER A 727 8.26 33.49 13.13
C SER A 727 7.50 34.29 12.06
N PRO A 728 7.44 35.62 12.16
CA PRO A 728 7.34 36.38 13.39
C PRO A 728 5.92 36.22 14.00
N ASN A 729 5.72 36.67 15.24
CA ASN A 729 4.40 36.80 15.85
C ASN A 729 3.63 35.49 16.08
N SER A 730 4.30 34.37 16.44
CA SER A 730 3.59 33.19 16.94
C SER A 730 2.89 33.56 18.25
N ILE A 731 1.58 33.41 18.32
CA ILE A 731 0.77 33.84 19.47
C ILE A 731 0.70 32.72 20.52
N ARG A 732 0.93 33.09 21.78
CA ARG A 732 0.62 32.26 22.95
C ARG A 732 -0.12 33.09 23.99
N ASN A 733 -1.28 32.63 24.44
CA ASN A 733 -1.98 33.31 25.52
C ASN A 733 -1.28 33.06 26.86
N PHE A 734 -1.21 34.09 27.70
CA PHE A 734 -0.66 34.04 29.03
C PHE A 734 -1.39 35.01 29.96
N TYR A 735 -2.13 34.45 30.94
CA TYR A 735 -2.92 35.19 31.93
C TYR A 735 -2.21 35.31 33.28
N GLY A 736 -0.92 34.96 33.33
CA GLY A 736 -0.14 34.81 34.57
C GLY A 736 0.02 33.36 35.01
N LEU A 737 0.90 33.12 35.99
CA LEU A 737 1.03 31.82 36.65
C LEU A 737 0.00 31.72 37.78
N GLY A 738 -0.82 30.68 37.76
CA GLY A 738 -1.82 30.43 38.80
C GLY A 738 -3.07 29.74 38.29
N ASN A 739 -3.70 28.98 39.19
CA ASN A 739 -4.95 28.28 38.94
C ASN A 739 -6.17 29.21 39.00
N GLU A 740 -6.06 30.34 39.70
CA GLU A 740 -7.16 31.31 39.89
C GLU A 740 -6.94 32.64 39.18
N THR A 741 -6.11 32.65 38.12
CA THR A 741 -5.90 33.86 37.29
C THR A 741 -7.20 34.38 36.69
N GLU A 742 -7.44 35.68 36.80
CA GLU A 742 -8.65 36.33 36.29
C GLU A 742 -8.52 36.71 34.81
N ASN A 743 -9.66 36.74 34.12
CA ASN A 743 -9.79 37.26 32.76
C ASN A 743 -10.61 38.56 32.83
N THR A 744 -9.95 39.65 33.24
CA THR A 744 -10.57 40.93 33.61
C THR A 744 -10.78 41.87 32.42
N GLU A 745 -9.96 41.73 31.38
CA GLU A 745 -10.02 42.59 30.19
C GLU A 745 -10.85 41.96 29.07
N GLY A 746 -11.78 42.73 28.50
CA GLY A 746 -12.56 42.28 27.33
C GLY A 746 -11.73 42.14 26.05
N ASP A 747 -10.53 42.73 26.01
CA ASP A 747 -9.61 42.66 24.88
C ASP A 747 -8.74 41.39 24.92
N ARG A 748 -8.87 40.58 23.87
CA ARG A 748 -8.15 39.32 23.72
C ARG A 748 -6.66 39.52 23.50
N GLU A 749 -6.29 40.61 22.82
CA GLU A 749 -4.90 40.87 22.45
C GLU A 749 -4.02 41.20 23.65
N PHE A 750 -4.64 41.69 24.72
CA PHE A 750 -3.96 42.03 25.97
C PHE A 750 -3.21 40.81 26.54
N TYR A 751 -3.80 39.61 26.53
CA TYR A 751 -3.17 38.40 27.09
C TYR A 751 -2.28 37.63 26.11
N GLN A 752 -1.98 38.16 24.92
CA GLN A 752 -1.24 37.44 23.88
C GLN A 752 0.26 37.79 23.87
N ALA A 753 1.09 36.86 24.30
CA ALA A 753 2.54 36.91 24.09
C ALA A 753 2.88 36.55 22.63
N ARG A 754 3.70 37.38 21.98
CA ARG A 754 4.22 37.13 20.64
C ARG A 754 5.63 36.58 20.72
N LEU A 755 5.82 35.41 20.12
CA LEU A 755 7.06 34.64 20.20
C LEU A 755 7.65 34.44 18.81
N THR A 756 8.98 34.44 18.74
CA THR A 756 9.74 33.77 17.68
C THR A 756 10.41 32.55 18.30
N GLN A 757 10.18 31.38 17.73
CA GLN A 757 10.72 30.13 18.25
C GLN A 757 11.47 29.36 17.16
N LEU A 758 12.67 28.92 17.51
CA LEU A 758 13.42 27.92 16.74
C LEU A 758 13.65 26.73 17.65
N SER A 759 13.34 25.53 17.16
CA SER A 759 13.67 24.29 17.85
C SER A 759 14.29 23.31 16.88
N ALA A 760 15.29 22.57 17.35
CA ALA A 760 15.91 21.48 16.61
C ALA A 760 16.21 20.31 17.55
N SER A 761 16.05 19.08 17.07
CA SER A 761 16.41 17.88 17.80
C SER A 761 16.94 16.79 16.86
N GLY A 762 17.92 16.03 17.35
CA GLY A 762 18.39 14.80 16.72
C GLY A 762 18.24 13.66 17.69
N MET A 763 17.41 12.66 17.39
CA MET A 763 17.08 11.57 18.31
C MET A 763 17.42 10.21 17.70
N LEU A 764 17.96 9.30 18.52
CA LEU A 764 18.03 7.88 18.21
C LEU A 764 16.76 7.21 18.69
N GLY A 765 16.17 6.34 17.88
CA GLY A 765 14.94 5.64 18.21
C GLY A 765 15.02 4.13 18.02
N PHE A 766 14.29 3.42 18.86
CA PHE A 766 14.00 2.00 18.73
C PHE A 766 12.49 1.82 18.63
N SER A 767 12.05 1.06 17.63
CA SER A 767 10.63 0.71 17.45
C SER A 767 10.50 -0.82 17.50
N SER A 768 9.58 -1.31 18.34
CA SER A 768 9.21 -2.71 18.41
C SER A 768 7.97 -2.99 17.56
N GLU A 769 7.80 -4.23 17.18
CA GLU A 769 6.61 -4.68 16.42
C GLU A 769 5.35 -4.77 17.29
N THR A 770 5.52 -4.75 18.62
CA THR A 770 4.43 -4.69 19.61
C THR A 770 3.86 -3.27 19.76
N GLY A 771 4.41 -2.29 19.04
CA GLY A 771 3.95 -0.90 19.04
C GLY A 771 4.60 -0.02 20.11
N ILE A 772 5.71 -0.47 20.72
CA ILE A 772 6.55 0.34 21.61
C ILE A 772 7.52 1.13 20.74
N GLU A 773 7.67 2.41 21.03
CA GLU A 773 8.72 3.24 20.45
C GLU A 773 9.41 4.04 21.54
N LEU A 774 10.74 3.98 21.57
CA LEU A 774 11.58 4.74 22.49
C LEU A 774 12.52 5.62 21.68
N ARG A 775 12.56 6.93 21.94
CA ARG A 775 13.47 7.88 21.30
C ARG A 775 14.23 8.67 22.35
N VAL A 776 15.51 8.95 22.12
CA VAL A 776 16.33 9.79 23.00
C VAL A 776 17.34 10.60 22.19
N GLY A 777 17.55 11.87 22.55
CA GLY A 777 18.63 12.64 21.94
C GLY A 777 18.68 14.12 22.34
N PRO A 778 19.71 14.84 21.88
CA PRO A 778 19.88 16.25 22.15
C PRO A 778 18.82 17.15 21.51
N THR A 779 18.60 18.30 22.13
CA THR A 779 17.69 19.36 21.69
C THR A 779 18.36 20.73 21.82
N LEU A 780 17.98 21.64 20.92
CA LEU A 780 18.30 23.05 20.98
C LEU A 780 17.00 23.84 20.81
N ARG A 781 16.75 24.81 21.68
CA ARG A 781 15.58 25.68 21.63
C ARG A 781 16.01 27.12 21.82
N ILE A 782 15.50 27.99 20.96
CA ILE A 782 15.69 29.43 21.01
C ILE A 782 14.30 30.06 21.04
N THR A 783 14.04 30.91 22.02
CA THR A 783 12.77 31.64 22.13
C THR A 783 13.06 33.10 22.38
N ASP A 784 12.50 33.95 21.52
CA ASP A 784 12.51 35.39 21.64
C ASP A 784 11.08 35.87 21.89
N VAL A 785 10.90 36.69 22.93
CA VAL A 785 9.60 37.22 23.36
C VAL A 785 9.55 38.69 23.01
N ARG A 786 8.65 39.06 22.09
CA ARG A 786 8.50 40.44 21.68
C ARG A 786 7.94 41.29 22.82
N ARG A 787 8.57 42.44 23.05
CA ARG A 787 8.10 43.45 24.01
C ARG A 787 7.09 44.39 23.36
N ASP A 788 5.82 44.26 23.71
CA ASP A 788 4.73 45.11 23.22
C ASP A 788 4.12 45.87 24.41
N ALA A 789 4.26 47.20 24.46
CA ALA A 789 3.95 48.02 25.63
C ALA A 789 2.47 47.95 26.11
N ASP A 790 1.55 47.62 25.22
CA ASP A 790 0.10 47.60 25.47
C ASP A 790 -0.45 46.21 25.84
N ARG A 791 0.42 45.24 26.17
CA ARG A 791 0.03 43.85 26.45
C ARG A 791 0.37 43.41 27.88
N PHE A 792 -0.38 42.45 28.40
CA PHE A 792 -0.16 41.84 29.71
C PHE A 792 1.23 41.18 29.77
N GLY A 793 2.00 41.52 30.79
CA GLY A 793 3.33 40.95 31.02
C GLY A 793 4.50 41.80 30.50
N VAL A 794 4.43 43.13 30.56
CA VAL A 794 5.54 44.06 30.16
C VAL A 794 6.37 44.58 31.35
N SER A 795 5.98 44.23 32.58
CA SER A 795 6.73 44.50 33.81
C SER A 795 7.13 43.19 34.48
N PRO A 796 8.28 43.10 35.17
CA PRO A 796 8.62 41.93 36.00
C PRO A 796 7.47 41.64 36.97
N GLN A 797 6.71 40.59 36.69
CA GLN A 797 5.71 40.08 37.63
C GLN A 797 6.40 39.17 38.64
N PRO A 798 5.85 39.02 39.86
CA PRO A 798 6.30 38.00 40.79
C PRO A 798 6.31 36.62 40.07
N GLY A 799 7.50 36.03 39.92
CA GLY A 799 7.69 34.74 39.24
C GLY A 799 8.21 34.79 37.79
N LEU A 800 8.43 35.96 37.19
CA LEU A 800 9.06 36.11 35.85
C LEU A 800 10.49 36.66 35.95
N SER A 801 11.40 36.13 35.12
CA SER A 801 12.81 36.58 35.07
C SER A 801 12.96 37.95 34.38
N SER A 802 13.95 38.75 34.77
CA SER A 802 14.29 40.00 34.07
C SER A 802 14.76 39.78 32.63
N THR A 803 15.32 38.60 32.31
CA THR A 803 15.81 38.23 30.98
C THR A 803 14.73 37.63 30.07
N THR A 804 13.45 37.64 30.48
CA THR A 804 12.35 37.02 29.72
C THR A 804 12.11 37.64 28.33
N PHE A 805 12.50 38.90 28.11
CA PHE A 805 12.36 39.60 26.81
C PHE A 805 13.65 39.60 25.98
N GLU A 806 14.66 38.86 26.41
CA GLU A 806 15.87 38.61 25.62
C GLU A 806 15.75 37.26 24.91
N ASP A 807 16.57 37.02 23.88
CA ASP A 807 16.60 35.74 23.17
C ASP A 807 17.16 34.64 24.08
N GLN A 808 16.30 33.77 24.60
CA GLN A 808 16.69 32.72 25.54
C GLN A 808 17.04 31.43 24.80
N TRP A 809 18.23 30.89 25.07
CA TRP A 809 18.71 29.66 24.44
C TRP A 809 18.79 28.53 25.48
N PHE A 810 18.27 27.37 25.10
CA PHE A 810 18.33 26.15 25.88
C PHE A 810 18.93 25.02 25.05
N ALA A 811 19.90 24.32 25.62
CA ALA A 811 20.38 23.05 25.13
C ALA A 811 19.94 21.95 26.10
N GLY A 812 19.55 20.78 25.58
CA GLY A 812 18.92 19.79 26.43
C GLY A 812 18.96 18.37 25.88
N ILE A 813 18.40 17.44 26.65
CA ILE A 813 18.16 16.05 26.23
C ILE A 813 16.66 15.79 26.35
N ARG A 814 16.10 15.15 25.33
CA ARG A 814 14.71 14.71 25.29
C ARG A 814 14.64 13.20 25.14
N THR A 815 13.76 12.58 25.90
CA THR A 815 13.40 11.17 25.80
C THR A 815 11.90 11.07 25.56
N VAL A 816 11.49 10.27 24.59
CA VAL A 816 10.07 10.00 24.27
C VAL A 816 9.86 8.50 24.30
N ALA A 817 8.84 8.06 25.05
CA ALA A 817 8.37 6.69 25.05
C ALA A 817 6.91 6.70 24.59
N SER A 818 6.59 5.93 23.54
CA SER A 818 5.22 5.75 23.09
C SER A 818 4.86 4.27 23.02
N LEU A 819 3.60 3.99 23.29
CA LEU A 819 3.00 2.67 23.15
C LEU A 819 1.60 2.85 22.57
N GLN A 820 1.35 2.31 21.38
CA GLN A 820 0.06 2.47 20.72
C GLN A 820 -0.46 1.18 20.12
N ASN A 821 -1.77 0.95 20.30
CA ASN A 821 -2.49 -0.12 19.66
C ASN A 821 -3.96 0.26 19.38
N MET A 822 -4.15 1.24 18.49
CA MET A 822 -5.48 1.68 18.03
C MET A 822 -5.95 0.87 16.83
N ASP A 823 -7.25 0.57 16.75
CA ASP A 823 -7.85 -0.13 15.61
C ASP A 823 -7.94 0.74 14.34
N ARG A 824 -8.17 2.04 14.50
CA ARG A 824 -8.28 3.02 13.40
C ARG A 824 -7.55 4.31 13.78
N PRO A 825 -6.68 4.88 12.93
CA PRO A 825 -5.93 6.09 13.27
C PRO A 825 -6.78 7.36 13.43
N GLN A 826 -7.71 7.62 12.50
CA GLN A 826 -8.46 8.90 12.44
C GLN A 826 -9.77 8.92 13.25
N ASN A 827 -10.36 7.74 13.48
CA ASN A 827 -11.56 7.58 14.30
C ASN A 827 -11.44 6.28 15.11
N PRO A 828 -10.55 6.24 16.13
CA PRO A 828 -10.36 5.06 16.95
C PRO A 828 -11.69 4.64 17.59
N ARG A 829 -11.97 3.34 17.61
CA ARG A 829 -13.10 2.77 18.35
C ARG A 829 -12.66 1.86 19.46
N ARG A 830 -11.48 1.26 19.33
CA ARG A 830 -10.91 0.34 20.31
C ARG A 830 -9.39 0.47 20.32
N GLY A 831 -8.83 0.52 21.51
CA GLY A 831 -7.38 0.53 21.69
C GLY A 831 -6.95 1.58 22.68
N PHE A 832 -5.64 1.81 22.70
CA PHE A 832 -5.06 2.84 23.54
C PHE A 832 -3.79 3.40 22.90
N GLN A 833 -3.38 4.56 23.41
CA GLN A 833 -2.14 5.23 23.07
C GLN A 833 -1.61 5.86 24.36
N LEU A 834 -0.37 5.53 24.72
CA LEU A 834 0.37 6.18 25.78
C LEU A 834 1.56 6.88 25.13
N MET A 835 1.75 8.16 25.42
CA MET A 835 2.93 8.92 25.03
C MET A 835 3.48 9.63 26.27
N SER A 836 4.72 9.32 26.64
CA SER A 836 5.44 9.99 27.71
C SER A 836 6.69 10.65 27.14
N ALA A 837 6.97 11.89 27.53
CA ALA A 837 8.20 12.59 27.20
C ALA A 837 8.84 13.16 28.47
N ALA A 838 10.16 13.12 28.53
CA ALA A 838 10.95 13.77 29.57
C ALA A 838 12.03 14.61 28.90
N GLU A 839 12.19 15.84 29.36
CA GLU A 839 13.12 16.83 28.83
C GLU A 839 13.96 17.39 29.97
N ILE A 840 15.25 17.58 29.73
CA ILE A 840 16.15 18.34 30.59
C ILE A 840 16.65 19.51 29.75
N ASN A 841 16.40 20.73 30.19
CA ASN A 841 16.76 21.97 29.48
C ASN A 841 17.74 22.79 30.33
N ILE A 842 18.87 23.13 29.73
CA ILE A 842 19.94 23.91 30.36
C ILE A 842 20.05 25.25 29.64
N GLY A 843 19.93 26.35 30.38
CA GLY A 843 20.12 27.70 29.85
C GLY A 843 21.58 27.93 29.43
N VAL A 844 21.80 28.31 28.17
CA VAL A 844 23.16 28.53 27.62
C VAL A 844 23.40 29.98 27.21
N ARG A 845 22.35 30.77 26.97
CA ARG A 845 22.43 32.20 26.65
C ARG A 845 21.17 32.93 27.11
N ASN A 846 21.36 34.11 27.71
CA ASN A 846 20.31 35.03 28.20
C ASN A 846 19.22 34.34 29.05
N SER A 847 19.59 33.24 29.70
CA SER A 847 18.73 32.42 30.54
C SER A 847 19.57 31.79 31.65
N SER A 848 19.16 31.99 32.90
CA SER A 848 19.70 31.32 34.09
C SER A 848 18.87 30.09 34.50
N ASN A 849 17.78 29.81 33.76
CA ASN A 849 16.85 28.73 34.06
C ASN A 849 17.42 27.38 33.61
N ASN A 850 17.48 26.43 34.53
CA ASN A 850 17.67 25.01 34.25
C ASN A 850 16.44 24.27 34.76
N TYR A 851 15.75 23.54 33.88
CA TYR A 851 14.51 22.86 34.25
C TYR A 851 14.35 21.52 33.56
N GLY A 852 13.73 20.59 34.27
CA GLY A 852 13.18 19.37 33.70
C GLY A 852 11.71 19.57 33.33
N LYS A 853 11.23 18.91 32.29
CA LYS A 853 9.80 18.84 31.95
C LYS A 853 9.40 17.40 31.70
N ILE A 854 8.31 16.97 32.32
CA ILE A 854 7.70 15.65 32.11
C ILE A 854 6.31 15.86 31.52
N LEU A 855 6.01 15.13 30.46
CA LEU A 855 4.70 15.07 29.82
C LEU A 855 4.29 13.61 29.74
N SER A 856 3.05 13.27 30.09
CA SER A 856 2.50 11.94 29.88
C SER A 856 1.03 12.07 29.46
N ASP A 857 0.65 11.36 28.41
CA ASP A 857 -0.67 11.40 27.79
C ASP A 857 -1.15 9.98 27.49
N LEU A 858 -2.26 9.58 28.12
CA LEU A 858 -2.89 8.29 27.93
C LEU A 858 -4.27 8.47 27.32
N VAL A 859 -4.48 7.94 26.13
CA VAL A 859 -5.78 7.83 25.47
C VAL A 859 -6.22 6.37 25.50
N VAL A 860 -7.43 6.10 26.01
CA VAL A 860 -8.07 4.78 25.95
C VAL A 860 -9.41 4.93 25.25
N THR A 861 -9.62 4.14 24.21
CA THR A 861 -10.88 4.13 23.47
C THR A 861 -11.56 2.77 23.58
N SER A 862 -12.85 2.77 23.91
CA SER A 862 -13.67 1.57 24.01
C SER A 862 -15.02 1.78 23.36
N SER A 863 -15.45 0.80 22.57
CA SER A 863 -16.77 0.76 21.94
C SER A 863 -17.51 -0.48 22.44
N PRO A 864 -18.22 -0.39 23.60
CA PRO A 864 -19.05 -1.48 24.08
C PRO A 864 -20.16 -1.77 23.06
N TRP A 865 -20.54 -3.03 22.90
CA TRP A 865 -21.63 -3.39 21.99
C TRP A 865 -22.97 -2.97 22.59
N MET A 866 -23.57 -1.94 22.02
CA MET A 866 -24.88 -1.40 22.39
C MET A 866 -25.51 -0.70 21.19
N SER A 867 -26.84 -0.46 21.23
CA SER A 867 -27.58 0.26 20.19
C SER A 867 -28.21 1.53 20.77
N PRO A 868 -27.93 2.74 20.23
CA PRO A 868 -26.95 3.01 19.16
C PRO A 868 -25.52 2.68 19.59
N GLN A 869 -24.62 2.46 18.63
CA GLN A 869 -23.21 2.17 18.95
C GLN A 869 -22.57 3.39 19.63
N ILE A 870 -22.11 3.21 20.87
CA ILE A 870 -21.40 4.23 21.63
C ILE A 870 -19.90 3.92 21.63
N THR A 871 -19.10 4.95 21.45
CA THR A 871 -17.65 4.93 21.64
C THR A 871 -17.30 5.92 22.75
N ILE A 872 -16.55 5.44 23.74
CA ILE A 872 -16.03 6.22 24.87
C ILE A 872 -14.54 6.40 24.63
N ALA A 873 -14.10 7.64 24.53
CA ALA A 873 -12.69 8.01 24.49
C ALA A 873 -12.35 8.75 25.78
N THR A 874 -11.43 8.18 26.56
CA THR A 874 -10.93 8.80 27.78
C THR A 874 -9.48 9.18 27.58
N ARG A 875 -9.14 10.43 27.87
CA ARG A 875 -7.77 10.93 27.86
C ARG A 875 -7.39 11.39 29.26
N LEU A 876 -6.22 11.00 29.72
CA LEU A 876 -5.62 11.46 30.97
C LEU A 876 -4.23 11.99 30.62
N GLY A 877 -3.95 13.23 30.99
CA GLY A 877 -2.63 13.79 30.74
C GLY A 877 -2.12 14.64 31.88
N VAL A 878 -0.80 14.61 32.05
CA VAL A 878 -0.07 15.37 33.06
C VAL A 878 1.14 16.04 32.44
N GLU A 879 1.36 17.29 32.82
CA GLU A 879 2.57 18.05 32.54
C GLU A 879 3.16 18.54 33.85
N HIS A 880 4.47 18.42 34.02
CA HIS A 880 5.15 18.85 35.25
C HIS A 880 6.53 19.43 34.94
N ASN A 881 6.79 20.63 35.45
CA ASN A 881 8.10 21.29 35.40
C ASN A 881 8.87 21.14 36.72
N ILE A 882 10.15 20.79 36.64
CA ILE A 882 11.08 20.64 37.77
C ILE A 882 12.12 21.75 37.67
N GLY A 883 12.35 22.53 38.74
CA GLY A 883 13.27 23.68 38.72
C GLY A 883 12.63 24.97 38.20
N SER A 884 13.44 25.97 37.87
CA SER A 884 12.96 27.28 37.39
C SER A 884 12.76 27.25 35.87
N PHE A 885 11.54 27.49 35.40
CA PHE A 885 11.15 27.42 33.99
C PHE A 885 10.63 28.77 33.48
N PRO A 886 10.81 29.09 32.18
CA PRO A 886 10.22 30.29 31.60
C PRO A 886 8.71 30.13 31.40
N PHE A 887 7.96 31.24 31.40
CA PHE A 887 6.49 31.20 31.31
C PHE A 887 5.96 30.54 30.03
N TYR A 888 6.68 30.70 28.91
CA TYR A 888 6.37 30.05 27.65
C TYR A 888 6.70 28.55 27.64
N ASP A 889 7.16 27.96 28.75
CA ASP A 889 7.24 26.52 28.97
C ASP A 889 6.39 26.02 30.14
N ALA A 890 5.62 26.91 30.76
CA ALA A 890 4.65 26.55 31.77
C ALA A 890 3.72 25.42 31.27
N SER A 891 3.32 24.55 32.19
CA SER A 891 2.28 23.55 31.99
C SER A 891 0.95 24.26 31.88
N THR A 892 0.16 24.00 30.84
CA THR A 892 -1.06 24.81 30.56
C THR A 892 -2.33 24.00 30.38
N LEU A 893 -3.46 24.62 30.71
CA LEU A 893 -4.80 24.13 30.39
C LEU A 893 -5.55 25.13 29.51
N GLY A 894 -6.31 24.62 28.54
CA GLY A 894 -7.24 25.40 27.72
C GLY A 894 -7.23 25.04 26.23
N GLY A 895 -8.28 25.46 25.53
CA GLY A 895 -8.46 25.26 24.09
C GLY A 895 -8.80 23.82 23.71
N ASN A 896 -8.69 23.51 22.42
CA ASN A 896 -9.03 22.19 21.88
C ASN A 896 -8.01 21.09 22.22
N HIS A 897 -6.93 21.42 22.96
CA HIS A 897 -5.90 20.44 23.29
C HIS A 897 -6.23 19.63 24.55
N ASN A 898 -6.67 20.25 25.64
CA ASN A 898 -6.88 19.53 26.91
C ASN A 898 -8.03 20.03 27.79
N LEU A 899 -8.62 21.21 27.51
CA LEU A 899 -9.74 21.75 28.28
C LEU A 899 -10.61 22.66 27.39
N ARG A 900 -11.57 22.04 26.68
CA ARG A 900 -12.49 22.74 25.76
C ARG A 900 -13.43 23.67 26.51
N GLY A 901 -13.97 24.69 25.83
CA GLY A 901 -14.77 25.74 26.47
C GLY A 901 -13.94 26.83 27.14
N TYR A 902 -12.63 26.68 27.23
CA TYR A 902 -11.69 27.74 27.60
C TYR A 902 -10.79 28.09 26.40
N ARG A 903 -10.21 29.29 26.41
CA ARG A 903 -9.20 29.69 25.41
C ARG A 903 -7.92 28.87 25.55
N SER A 904 -7.13 28.80 24.47
CA SER A 904 -5.83 28.12 24.49
C SER A 904 -4.93 28.71 25.58
N SER A 905 -4.23 27.86 26.33
CA SER A 905 -3.32 28.25 27.43
C SER A 905 -3.93 29.24 28.45
N ARG A 906 -5.21 29.09 28.76
CA ARG A 906 -5.95 29.95 29.71
C ARG A 906 -5.37 29.93 31.12
N PHE A 907 -4.94 28.76 31.59
CA PHE A 907 -4.29 28.60 32.90
C PHE A 907 -2.87 28.07 32.70
N ALA A 908 -1.92 28.58 33.49
CA ALA A 908 -0.52 28.22 33.40
C ALA A 908 0.06 27.98 34.80
N GLY A 909 0.91 26.96 34.94
CA GLY A 909 1.57 26.66 36.20
C GLY A 909 2.75 25.71 36.06
N ARG A 910 3.25 25.22 37.20
CA ARG A 910 4.29 24.19 37.27
C ARG A 910 3.77 22.83 36.84
N THR A 911 2.61 22.44 37.38
CA THR A 911 1.93 21.18 37.06
C THR A 911 0.60 21.47 36.39
N ALA A 912 0.24 20.71 35.37
CA ALA A 912 -1.11 20.65 34.84
C ALA A 912 -1.56 19.18 34.82
N LEU A 913 -2.78 18.91 35.28
CA LEU A 913 -3.42 17.60 35.18
C LEU A 913 -4.77 17.79 34.52
N TYR A 914 -5.08 16.96 33.53
CA TYR A 914 -6.35 16.98 32.84
C TYR A 914 -6.90 15.58 32.59
N GLN A 915 -8.22 15.51 32.56
CA GLN A 915 -8.99 14.34 32.18
C GLN A 915 -10.04 14.79 31.17
N ASN A 916 -10.08 14.16 30.01
CA ASN A 916 -11.11 14.35 29.01
C ASN A 916 -11.90 13.07 28.84
N VAL A 917 -13.23 13.18 28.86
CA VAL A 917 -14.13 12.07 28.52
C VAL A 917 -14.98 12.53 27.36
N GLU A 918 -14.90 11.80 26.26
CA GLU A 918 -15.72 12.03 25.07
C GLU A 918 -16.57 10.81 24.77
N LEU A 919 -17.87 11.03 24.63
CA LEU A 919 -18.86 10.04 24.22
C LEU A 919 -19.26 10.35 22.78
N ARG A 920 -19.12 9.38 21.90
CA ARG A 920 -19.56 9.45 20.50
C ARG A 920 -20.64 8.43 20.27
N ALA A 921 -21.85 8.88 19.97
CA ALA A 921 -22.95 8.01 19.59
C ALA A 921 -23.09 8.04 18.06
N ARG A 922 -22.92 6.87 17.42
CA ARG A 922 -23.16 6.73 15.98
C ARG A 922 -24.66 6.68 15.72
N MET A 923 -25.20 7.73 15.14
CA MET A 923 -26.64 7.86 14.89
C MET A 923 -27.05 7.16 13.60
N PHE A 924 -26.26 7.30 12.53
CA PHE A 924 -26.57 6.65 11.26
C PHE A 924 -25.30 6.35 10.44
N ARG A 925 -25.40 5.31 9.62
CA ARG A 925 -24.50 5.06 8.50
C ARG A 925 -25.14 5.64 7.25
N PHE A 926 -24.35 6.22 6.37
CA PHE A 926 -24.83 6.71 5.09
C PHE A 926 -23.96 6.15 3.96
N SER A 927 -24.62 5.83 2.86
CA SER A 927 -23.99 5.46 1.60
C SER A 927 -24.71 6.25 0.53
N THR A 928 -24.18 7.42 0.22
CA THR A 928 -24.73 8.33 -0.78
C THR A 928 -23.80 8.38 -1.99
N TYR A 929 -24.29 8.94 -3.09
CA TYR A 929 -23.46 9.19 -4.26
C TYR A 929 -22.21 10.02 -3.95
N LEU A 930 -22.33 11.02 -3.06
CA LEU A 930 -21.21 11.93 -2.74
C LEU A 930 -20.24 11.37 -1.70
N ALA A 931 -20.70 10.51 -0.79
CA ALA A 931 -19.88 9.98 0.28
C ALA A 931 -20.47 8.72 0.93
N VAL A 932 -19.59 7.84 1.39
CA VAL A 932 -19.89 6.70 2.26
C VAL A 932 -19.24 6.94 3.61
N GLY A 933 -19.97 6.64 4.69
CA GLY A 933 -19.45 6.80 6.02
C GLY A 933 -20.48 6.66 7.12
N GLU A 934 -20.18 7.31 8.23
CA GLU A 934 -21.05 7.34 9.41
C GLU A 934 -21.02 8.72 10.02
N ALA A 935 -22.14 9.09 10.62
CA ALA A 935 -22.29 10.35 11.31
C ALA A 935 -23.01 10.14 12.64
N GLY A 936 -22.76 11.07 13.55
CA GLY A 936 -23.32 10.99 14.87
C GLY A 936 -23.15 12.26 15.66
N VAL A 937 -23.52 12.14 16.92
CA VAL A 937 -23.35 13.19 17.92
C VAL A 937 -22.18 12.83 18.81
N LEU A 938 -21.53 13.85 19.34
CA LEU A 938 -20.56 13.73 20.41
C LEU A 938 -20.96 14.60 21.59
N ALA A 939 -20.59 14.16 22.79
CA ALA A 939 -20.66 14.93 24.01
C ALA A 939 -19.34 14.77 24.76
N PHE A 940 -18.90 15.79 25.47
CA PHE A 940 -17.67 15.72 26.23
C PHE A 940 -17.75 16.44 27.57
N LEU A 941 -16.92 15.96 28.49
CA LEU A 941 -16.62 16.56 29.77
C LEU A 941 -15.11 16.55 29.97
N ASP A 942 -14.55 17.74 30.13
CA ASP A 942 -13.14 18.00 30.34
C ASP A 942 -12.96 18.57 31.74
N ASN A 943 -12.06 17.99 32.52
CA ASN A 943 -11.70 18.45 33.85
C ASN A 943 -10.20 18.74 33.86
N GLY A 944 -9.79 19.82 34.51
CA GLY A 944 -8.37 20.09 34.68
C GLY A 944 -8.06 21.05 35.80
N ARG A 945 -6.82 20.97 36.27
CA ARG A 945 -6.28 21.90 37.26
C ARG A 945 -4.80 22.17 36.99
N VAL A 946 -4.36 23.40 37.28
CA VAL A 946 -2.94 23.74 37.35
C VAL A 946 -2.50 23.97 38.80
N TRP A 947 -1.21 23.81 39.06
CA TRP A 947 -0.57 24.11 40.35
C TRP A 947 0.65 24.99 40.12
N THR A 948 0.80 26.01 40.96
CA THR A 948 1.93 26.94 40.98
C THR A 948 2.51 27.02 42.39
N ASP A 949 3.80 27.33 42.50
CA ASP A 949 4.47 27.43 43.80
C ASP A 949 3.88 28.58 44.64
N GLY A 950 3.64 28.31 45.93
CA GLY A 950 3.09 29.31 46.86
C GLY A 950 1.57 29.54 46.74
N GLU A 951 0.89 28.89 45.78
CA GLU A 951 -0.56 28.99 45.62
C GLU A 951 -1.28 27.84 46.34
N SER A 952 -2.32 28.18 47.11
CA SER A 952 -3.26 27.20 47.69
C SER A 952 -4.64 27.40 47.07
N SER A 953 -4.93 26.63 46.02
CA SER A 953 -6.25 26.57 45.39
C SER A 953 -6.84 25.18 45.57
N ASN A 954 -8.17 25.03 45.58
CA ASN A 954 -8.85 23.73 45.43
C ASN A 954 -9.74 23.67 44.19
N ARG A 955 -9.66 24.69 43.33
CA ARG A 955 -10.52 24.86 42.16
C ARG A 955 -10.14 23.88 41.06
N TRP A 956 -11.13 23.16 40.56
CA TRP A 956 -11.05 22.40 39.32
C TRP A 956 -11.82 23.13 38.23
N HIS A 957 -11.23 23.24 37.06
CA HIS A 957 -11.84 23.86 35.90
C HIS A 957 -12.54 22.80 35.06
N GLN A 958 -13.75 23.11 34.59
CA GLN A 958 -14.59 22.18 33.87
C GLN A 958 -15.06 22.79 32.56
N GLY A 959 -14.81 22.07 31.48
CA GLY A 959 -15.31 22.35 30.16
C GLY A 959 -16.27 21.26 29.73
N TYR A 960 -17.43 21.60 29.19
CA TYR A 960 -18.38 20.60 28.70
C TYR A 960 -19.02 21.07 27.41
N GLY A 961 -19.52 20.13 26.63
CA GLY A 961 -20.11 20.49 25.35
C GLY A 961 -20.56 19.30 24.53
N GLY A 962 -20.96 19.62 23.31
CA GLY A 962 -21.49 18.65 22.38
C GLY A 962 -21.35 19.11 20.94
N GLY A 963 -21.50 18.17 20.02
CA GLY A 963 -21.26 18.42 18.62
C GLY A 963 -21.70 17.30 17.70
N LEU A 964 -21.35 17.46 16.44
CA LEU A 964 -21.58 16.52 15.37
C LEU A 964 -20.24 16.04 14.84
N TRP A 965 -20.20 14.78 14.43
CA TRP A 965 -19.06 14.22 13.72
C TRP A 965 -19.54 13.38 12.54
N ALA A 966 -18.71 13.33 11.51
CA ALA A 966 -18.88 12.44 10.37
C ALA A 966 -17.52 11.92 9.91
N THR A 967 -17.46 10.66 9.53
CA THR A 967 -16.33 10.12 8.74
C THR A 967 -16.73 10.00 7.28
N LEU A 968 -15.85 10.38 6.36
CA LEU A 968 -16.03 10.24 4.92
C LEU A 968 -14.98 9.26 4.38
N PHE A 969 -15.44 8.27 3.61
CA PHE A 969 -14.60 7.26 2.94
C PHE A 969 -13.62 6.51 3.86
N GLU A 970 -13.94 6.43 5.16
CA GLU A 970 -13.06 5.90 6.23
C GLU A 970 -11.68 6.59 6.36
N SER A 971 -11.42 7.66 5.60
CA SER A 971 -10.10 8.32 5.50
C SER A 971 -10.11 9.78 5.97
N ALA A 972 -11.29 10.40 6.04
CA ALA A 972 -11.48 11.75 6.53
C ALA A 972 -12.46 11.80 7.71
N THR A 973 -12.19 12.66 8.68
CA THR A 973 -13.10 12.94 9.79
C THR A 973 -13.40 14.44 9.83
N ILE A 974 -14.69 14.76 9.88
CA ILE A 974 -15.18 16.12 10.10
C ILE A 974 -15.85 16.15 11.46
N GLY A 975 -15.47 17.10 12.30
CA GLY A 975 -16.10 17.32 13.60
C GLY A 975 -16.42 18.78 13.80
N THR A 976 -17.61 19.07 14.33
CA THR A 976 -18.00 20.41 14.76
C THR A 976 -18.58 20.34 16.17
N TRP A 977 -18.17 21.21 17.07
CA TRP A 977 -18.68 21.21 18.44
C TRP A 977 -18.67 22.59 19.08
N VAL A 978 -19.55 22.75 20.07
CA VAL A 978 -19.59 23.90 20.97
C VAL A 978 -19.15 23.41 22.35
N GLY A 979 -18.15 24.09 22.92
CA GLY A 979 -17.72 23.88 24.30
C GLY A 979 -18.02 25.12 25.15
N ALA A 980 -18.59 24.92 26.32
CA ALA A 980 -18.89 25.95 27.30
C ALA A 980 -18.11 25.71 28.59
N SER A 981 -17.83 26.79 29.31
CA SER A 981 -17.21 26.77 30.63
C SER A 981 -17.71 27.94 31.48
N SER A 982 -17.10 28.13 32.67
CA SER A 982 -17.31 29.35 33.47
C SER A 982 -16.81 30.63 32.79
N ASP A 983 -15.87 30.53 31.85
CA ASP A 983 -15.13 31.68 31.30
C ASP A 983 -15.54 32.02 29.86
N ASP A 984 -15.87 31.04 29.02
CA ASP A 984 -16.07 31.26 27.58
C ASP A 984 -17.00 30.21 26.94
N VAL A 985 -17.48 30.52 25.74
CA VAL A 985 -18.16 29.59 24.84
C VAL A 985 -17.42 29.57 23.52
N THR A 986 -16.93 28.39 23.14
CA THR A 986 -16.05 28.20 21.99
C THR A 986 -16.73 27.33 20.94
N PHE A 987 -16.60 27.71 19.66
CA PHE A 987 -17.01 26.92 18.52
C PHE A 987 -15.77 26.39 17.78
N THR A 988 -15.77 25.11 17.43
CA THR A 988 -14.66 24.47 16.71
C THR A 988 -15.16 23.68 15.53
N LEU A 989 -14.51 23.85 14.37
CA LEU A 989 -14.58 22.97 13.21
C LEU A 989 -13.21 22.29 13.03
N LYS A 990 -13.19 20.95 12.97
CA LYS A 990 -11.98 20.16 12.77
C LYS A 990 -12.13 19.26 11.54
N LEU A 991 -11.11 19.31 10.68
CA LEU A 991 -10.95 18.42 9.53
C LEU A 991 -9.69 17.57 9.74
N GLY A 992 -9.84 16.26 9.76
CA GLY A 992 -8.73 15.30 9.75
C GLY A 992 -8.70 14.56 8.42
N LEU A 993 -7.55 14.54 7.75
CA LEU A 993 -7.31 13.80 6.51
C LEU A 993 -6.16 12.83 6.72
N GLN A 994 -6.31 11.61 6.22
CA GLN A 994 -5.20 10.67 6.06
C GLN A 994 -4.53 10.93 4.70
N TYR A 995 -3.23 11.27 4.70
CA TYR A 995 -2.39 11.35 3.50
C TYR A 995 -1.30 10.27 3.52
#